data_AF-A0A7D7L9J3-F1
#
_entry.id   AF-A0A7D7L9J3-F1
#
_cell.length_a   1.000
_cell.length_b   1.000
_cell.length_c   1.000
_cell.angle_alpha   90.00
_cell.angle_beta   90.00
_cell.angle_gamma   90.00
#
_symmetry.space_group_name_H-M   'P 1'
#
loop_
_entity.id
_entity.type
_entity.pdbx_description
1 polymer ?
#
loop_
_entity_poly.entity_id
_entity_poly.type
_entity_poly.pdbx_seq_one_letter_code
_entity_poly.pdbx_strand_id
1 'polypeptide(L)'
;MAIIIGTRGNDTLQGAFNYDGYNDTLTGGGGNDIFFFDSGSNYINKITDFGGVGKGTNPTAAVIAEVDTLSFQGYSGFTAQNLLLAQNGTSLEIGFQGFGSSFFASYKFILENFALENLENLTKSTGATVDLGNILFYGQTTITDSFDVFDANSTQSTVFKKNTVTFLNDLSNNVSGFDNSNDVINGQGGDDILEGLSGNDILRGGAGNNTLNGGVGDDTLYADSPSSNNLFNGGDGNDFLSTSGGNYYNAYSPSYDDRSLGNNTLNGGAGDDTLDASGSLGDNLLDGGDGNDSLSISGIVRGEQYTDSDSGSDGDNTLNGGNGDDILSASGSSGDNLLFGGDGNDFLDISGFIYQRYDSYFNSRSSGNNLLSGGDGNDTLIASGATGNNTLNGGNGDDSLTGGNGNDSLTGGGGKDKFVYDGLYDNEYYSDTINNGTTTIADFDGVGKGTNPTAAVIAEVDTLIFQDDSNFTADNLLLTQNGTSLEISFQGYGDTRFILENFALENLENLTKSTGATVDLGNILFYGQTTITDSFDVFDANSTQSTVFKKNTVTFLNDLSNNVSGFDNSNDVINGQGGDDILEGLSGNDILRGGDGNNILNGGDGNDTLNGGTGNNTLNGGNGNDSLNFDSLSTLVTQTVDGGAGNDSLSFSYSSATTGITSTFNPTTNITVISSTADTTVFSYKNIEQLNITGTDYDDYLLGSNGNDTLRPGNGNDTVDGGAGDDLLDISLSTGNHLLNGGDGNDSLQALSDIYYDEFGNFVSGSISGDNTLNGGAGNDYLDIYSSTGNNLLDGGDGNDILGVSSAGNNVLYGGNGNDILNVFGSGNNLLDGGDGDDSLTASSNSGNNTLIGGNGDDTLRGGSGDSILIGGSGNDRLFGEGGIDTFVFNSFDEGLDRIRDFVAINELIQVSAAGFGGGLSAGVLKTSQFTLGESATTSTQRFIYNSTTGALFFDQDGNAGAFTQVQFAELSTGLSLTNNNFVVV
;
A
#
# COMPACT_ATOMS: atom_id res chain seq x y z
N MET A 1 -46.91 -32.10 -5.69
CA MET A 1 -46.94 -33.11 -4.62
C MET A 1 -47.73 -34.28 -5.15
N ALA A 2 -47.06 -35.39 -5.45
CA ALA A 2 -47.71 -36.66 -5.74
C ALA A 2 -47.87 -37.45 -4.42
N ILE A 3 -49.03 -38.08 -4.24
CA ILE A 3 -49.22 -39.13 -3.22
C ILE A 3 -49.27 -40.44 -3.98
N ILE A 4 -48.25 -41.28 -3.80
CA ILE A 4 -48.09 -42.57 -4.47
C ILE A 4 -48.29 -43.66 -3.43
N ILE A 5 -49.34 -44.46 -3.60
CA ILE A 5 -49.74 -45.49 -2.65
C ILE A 5 -49.60 -46.84 -3.36
N GLY A 6 -48.74 -47.70 -2.79
CA GLY A 6 -48.57 -49.09 -3.19
C GLY A 6 -49.81 -49.93 -2.92
N THR A 7 -49.78 -51.14 -3.47
CA THR A 7 -50.78 -52.17 -3.30
C THR A 7 -50.51 -52.97 -2.02
N ARG A 8 -51.08 -54.17 -1.89
CA ARG A 8 -50.91 -55.04 -0.70
C ARG A 8 -49.85 -56.13 -0.92
N GLY A 9 -48.90 -55.89 -1.79
CA GLY A 9 -47.79 -56.80 -2.09
C GLY A 9 -46.57 -56.00 -2.54
N ASN A 10 -45.46 -56.68 -2.83
CA ASN A 10 -44.19 -56.02 -3.11
C ASN A 10 -44.26 -55.05 -4.31
N ASP A 11 -44.14 -53.77 -4.02
CA ASP A 11 -44.17 -52.68 -4.98
C ASP A 11 -42.79 -52.02 -5.13
N THR A 12 -42.56 -51.32 -6.24
CA THR A 12 -41.42 -50.41 -6.40
C THR A 12 -41.97 -49.01 -6.59
N LEU A 13 -41.68 -48.13 -5.64
CA LEU A 13 -42.25 -46.81 -5.50
C LEU A 13 -41.16 -45.76 -5.77
N GLN A 14 -41.45 -44.81 -6.66
CA GLN A 14 -40.53 -43.74 -7.04
C GLN A 14 -41.29 -42.41 -7.14
N GLY A 15 -40.72 -41.35 -6.58
CA GLY A 15 -41.24 -39.98 -6.68
C GLY A 15 -41.21 -39.41 -8.11
N ALA A 16 -41.87 -38.27 -8.34
CA ALA A 16 -41.95 -37.65 -9.67
C ALA A 16 -40.66 -36.93 -10.07
N PHE A 17 -40.28 -37.02 -11.36
CA PHE A 17 -38.99 -36.57 -11.92
C PHE A 17 -38.87 -35.06 -12.26
N ASN A 18 -39.82 -34.20 -11.89
CA ASN A 18 -39.83 -32.82 -12.40
C ASN A 18 -39.31 -31.78 -11.42
N TYR A 19 -38.48 -30.87 -11.94
CA TYR A 19 -37.88 -29.65 -11.36
C TYR A 19 -38.87 -28.65 -10.70
N ASP A 20 -40.11 -29.05 -10.41
CA ASP A 20 -41.21 -28.15 -10.05
C ASP A 20 -41.33 -27.86 -8.53
N GLY A 21 -40.38 -28.32 -7.71
CA GLY A 21 -40.27 -27.91 -6.30
C GLY A 21 -41.33 -28.47 -5.34
N TYR A 22 -41.87 -29.67 -5.56
CA TYR A 22 -42.88 -30.27 -4.68
C TYR A 22 -42.38 -31.50 -3.90
N ASN A 23 -42.72 -31.59 -2.61
CA ASN A 23 -42.51 -32.78 -1.79
C ASN A 23 -43.48 -33.91 -2.18
N ASP A 24 -42.98 -35.14 -2.27
CA ASP A 24 -43.79 -36.32 -2.60
C ASP A 24 -44.02 -37.20 -1.37
N THR A 25 -45.13 -37.94 -1.36
CA THR A 25 -45.50 -38.85 -0.28
C THR A 25 -45.67 -40.26 -0.85
N LEU A 26 -44.86 -41.20 -0.36
CA LEU A 26 -44.84 -42.60 -0.76
C LEU A 26 -45.39 -43.47 0.40
N THR A 27 -46.25 -44.43 0.09
CA THR A 27 -46.84 -45.34 1.10
C THR A 27 -46.77 -46.77 0.57
N GLY A 28 -46.08 -47.69 1.26
CA GLY A 28 -45.87 -49.08 0.84
C GLY A 28 -47.16 -49.88 0.63
N GLY A 29 -48.08 -49.87 1.62
CA GLY A 29 -49.34 -50.61 1.52
C GLY A 29 -49.24 -52.10 1.91
N GLY A 30 -48.02 -52.58 2.20
CA GLY A 30 -47.66 -53.85 2.83
C GLY A 30 -47.01 -54.84 1.85
N GLY A 31 -46.00 -55.59 2.29
CA GLY A 31 -45.15 -56.42 1.43
C GLY A 31 -43.68 -56.13 1.70
N ASN A 32 -42.79 -56.48 0.76
CA ASN A 32 -41.40 -56.03 0.75
C ASN A 32 -41.26 -55.02 -0.37
N ASP A 33 -41.51 -53.75 -0.05
CA ASP A 33 -41.56 -52.66 -1.01
C ASP A 33 -40.16 -52.06 -1.22
N ILE A 34 -39.87 -51.58 -2.43
CA ILE A 34 -38.63 -50.90 -2.78
C ILE A 34 -38.95 -49.42 -3.04
N PHE A 35 -38.42 -48.54 -2.21
CA PHE A 35 -38.47 -47.10 -2.43
C PHE A 35 -37.22 -46.66 -3.18
N PHE A 36 -37.39 -46.30 -4.45
CA PHE A 36 -36.29 -46.02 -5.38
C PHE A 36 -36.05 -44.51 -5.54
N PHE A 37 -34.79 -44.09 -5.41
CA PHE A 37 -34.33 -42.72 -5.47
C PHE A 37 -33.16 -42.57 -6.46
N ASP A 38 -33.22 -41.53 -7.31
CA ASP A 38 -32.21 -41.20 -8.33
C ASP A 38 -31.76 -39.72 -8.23
N SER A 39 -30.67 -39.36 -8.91
CA SER A 39 -30.09 -38.03 -9.14
C SER A 39 -31.06 -36.93 -9.61
N GLY A 40 -32.27 -37.28 -10.07
CA GLY A 40 -33.32 -36.33 -10.46
C GLY A 40 -34.33 -35.99 -9.36
N SER A 41 -34.26 -36.63 -8.19
CA SER A 41 -35.25 -36.54 -7.11
C SER A 41 -34.98 -35.35 -6.18
N ASN A 42 -35.09 -34.12 -6.68
CA ASN A 42 -34.51 -32.95 -6.01
C ASN A 42 -35.28 -32.35 -4.81
N TYR A 43 -36.28 -33.00 -4.20
CA TYR A 43 -36.96 -32.48 -2.99
C TYR A 43 -37.55 -33.57 -2.09
N ILE A 44 -37.98 -33.18 -0.87
CA ILE A 44 -38.31 -34.07 0.25
C ILE A 44 -39.30 -35.17 -0.13
N ASN A 45 -38.86 -36.43 -0.06
CA ASN A 45 -39.73 -37.59 -0.21
C ASN A 45 -40.08 -38.14 1.17
N LYS A 46 -41.37 -38.10 1.51
CA LYS A 46 -41.88 -38.63 2.76
C LYS A 46 -42.41 -40.04 2.55
N ILE A 47 -41.85 -41.03 3.25
CA ILE A 47 -42.37 -42.39 3.29
C ILE A 47 -43.22 -42.53 4.55
N THR A 48 -44.51 -42.75 4.39
CA THR A 48 -45.46 -42.78 5.53
C THR A 48 -45.66 -44.19 6.10
N ASP A 49 -45.18 -45.20 5.37
CA ASP A 49 -45.39 -46.61 5.66
C ASP A 49 -44.18 -47.40 5.16
N PHE A 50 -43.11 -47.42 5.96
CA PHE A 50 -41.91 -48.24 5.74
C PHE A 50 -41.99 -49.49 6.60
N GLY A 51 -42.08 -50.65 5.96
CA GLY A 51 -42.29 -51.98 6.52
C GLY A 51 -41.06 -52.58 7.21
N GLY A 52 -41.32 -53.44 8.19
CA GLY A 52 -40.29 -54.15 8.95
C GLY A 52 -39.61 -53.32 10.03
N VAL A 53 -38.54 -52.61 9.68
CA VAL A 53 -37.66 -51.92 10.64
C VAL A 53 -38.34 -50.63 11.13
N GLY A 54 -38.29 -50.39 12.45
CA GLY A 54 -38.79 -49.17 13.08
C GLY A 54 -40.28 -49.12 13.41
N LYS A 55 -41.02 -50.22 13.22
CA LYS A 55 -42.45 -50.34 13.59
C LYS A 55 -42.67 -50.88 15.00
N GLY A 56 -42.45 -50.03 16.01
CA GLY A 56 -42.73 -50.30 17.42
C GLY A 56 -41.59 -51.01 18.15
N THR A 57 -41.81 -51.39 19.42
CA THR A 57 -40.81 -52.08 20.25
C THR A 57 -41.06 -53.60 20.27
N ASN A 58 -40.08 -54.41 19.86
CA ASN A 58 -40.13 -55.87 19.65
C ASN A 58 -41.03 -56.34 18.49
N PRO A 59 -40.67 -56.08 17.22
CA PRO A 59 -41.42 -56.53 16.07
C PRO A 59 -41.45 -58.05 16.01
N THR A 60 -42.61 -58.61 15.65
CA THR A 60 -42.76 -60.06 15.46
C THR A 60 -42.00 -60.53 14.21
N ALA A 61 -41.62 -61.81 14.13
CA ALA A 61 -41.00 -62.39 12.94
C ALA A 61 -41.80 -62.16 11.63
N ALA A 62 -43.12 -61.97 11.71
CA ALA A 62 -43.96 -61.64 10.56
C ALA A 62 -43.78 -60.19 10.08
N VAL A 63 -43.54 -59.25 11.01
CA VAL A 63 -43.23 -57.85 10.69
C VAL A 63 -41.85 -57.76 10.04
N ILE A 64 -40.88 -58.51 10.57
CA ILE A 64 -39.50 -58.59 10.02
C ILE A 64 -39.46 -59.24 8.63
N ALA A 65 -40.42 -60.12 8.30
CA ALA A 65 -40.49 -60.72 6.97
C ALA A 65 -40.94 -59.74 5.86
N GLU A 66 -41.56 -58.63 6.25
CA GLU A 66 -42.06 -57.54 5.40
C GLU A 66 -41.13 -56.31 5.47
N VAL A 67 -39.81 -56.52 5.51
CA VAL A 67 -38.83 -55.42 5.52
C VAL A 67 -38.76 -54.79 4.13
N ASP A 68 -38.98 -53.48 4.11
CA ASP A 68 -38.87 -52.65 2.92
C ASP A 68 -37.41 -52.26 2.64
N THR A 69 -37.12 -51.89 1.40
CA THR A 69 -35.78 -51.51 0.93
C THR A 69 -35.76 -50.06 0.47
N LEU A 70 -34.77 -49.30 0.93
CA LEU A 70 -34.41 -48.01 0.34
C LEU A 70 -33.34 -48.25 -0.75
N SER A 71 -33.61 -47.83 -1.98
CA SER A 71 -32.69 -47.98 -3.10
C SER A 71 -32.23 -46.62 -3.59
N PHE A 72 -30.97 -46.27 -3.30
CA PHE A 72 -30.34 -45.03 -3.74
C PHE A 72 -29.42 -45.35 -4.93
N GLN A 73 -29.87 -45.05 -6.14
CA GLN A 73 -29.18 -45.38 -7.38
C GLN A 73 -29.01 -44.12 -8.25
N GLY A 74 -28.25 -44.22 -9.33
CA GLY A 74 -28.12 -43.15 -10.33
C GLY A 74 -27.29 -41.90 -9.97
N TYR A 75 -26.76 -41.80 -8.75
CA TYR A 75 -25.69 -40.83 -8.41
C TYR A 75 -24.56 -41.49 -7.61
N SER A 76 -23.32 -41.22 -8.00
CA SER A 76 -22.13 -41.83 -7.39
C SER A 76 -21.91 -41.43 -5.92
N GLY A 77 -22.50 -40.34 -5.44
CA GLY A 77 -22.43 -39.92 -4.04
C GLY A 77 -23.44 -40.58 -3.11
N PHE A 78 -24.35 -41.43 -3.60
CA PHE A 78 -25.21 -42.26 -2.74
C PHE A 78 -24.46 -43.51 -2.26
N THR A 79 -23.56 -43.31 -1.30
CA THR A 79 -22.73 -44.36 -0.69
C THR A 79 -23.02 -44.48 0.80
N ALA A 80 -22.64 -45.61 1.41
CA ALA A 80 -22.71 -45.80 2.86
C ALA A 80 -21.90 -44.74 3.62
N GLN A 81 -20.73 -44.39 3.09
CA GLN A 81 -19.82 -43.37 3.64
C GLN A 81 -20.48 -41.98 3.73
N ASN A 82 -21.25 -41.61 2.71
CA ASN A 82 -21.91 -40.31 2.68
C ASN A 82 -23.24 -40.30 3.43
N LEU A 83 -23.77 -41.43 3.91
CA LEU A 83 -25.09 -41.47 4.55
C LEU A 83 -25.10 -40.68 5.87
N LEU A 84 -26.10 -39.79 6.01
CA LEU A 84 -26.40 -39.08 7.25
C LEU A 84 -27.81 -39.45 7.71
N LEU A 85 -27.97 -39.90 8.96
CA LEU A 85 -29.28 -40.15 9.56
C LEU A 85 -29.47 -39.28 10.80
N ALA A 86 -30.65 -38.68 10.93
CA ALA A 86 -31.04 -37.90 12.10
C ALA A 86 -32.47 -38.23 12.53
N GLN A 87 -32.67 -38.51 13.80
CA GLN A 87 -34.02 -38.73 14.34
C GLN A 87 -34.66 -37.39 14.69
N ASN A 88 -35.80 -37.05 14.05
CA ASN A 88 -36.55 -35.83 14.31
C ASN A 88 -37.96 -36.19 14.82
N GLY A 89 -38.11 -36.24 16.14
CA GLY A 89 -39.34 -36.69 16.80
C GLY A 89 -39.64 -38.16 16.49
N THR A 90 -40.75 -38.43 15.81
CA THR A 90 -41.17 -39.80 15.42
C THR A 90 -40.74 -40.17 14.00
N SER A 91 -39.93 -39.36 13.33
CA SER A 91 -39.49 -39.60 11.96
C SER A 91 -37.98 -39.75 11.90
N LEU A 92 -37.50 -40.63 11.03
CA LEU A 92 -36.10 -40.74 10.67
C LEU A 92 -35.86 -39.90 9.42
N GLU A 93 -34.96 -38.92 9.51
CA GLU A 93 -34.50 -38.12 8.40
C GLU A 93 -33.22 -38.74 7.84
N ILE A 94 -33.19 -38.94 6.53
CA ILE A 94 -32.10 -39.54 5.78
C ILE A 94 -31.57 -38.50 4.81
N GLY A 95 -30.28 -38.21 4.89
CA GLY A 95 -29.56 -37.31 3.99
C GLY A 95 -28.22 -37.91 3.60
N PHE A 96 -27.43 -37.14 2.85
CA PHE A 96 -26.08 -37.52 2.48
C PHE A 96 -25.12 -36.32 2.54
N GLN A 97 -23.90 -36.53 3.07
CA GLN A 97 -22.82 -35.53 3.11
C GLN A 97 -22.26 -35.28 1.70
N GLY A 98 -21.76 -34.07 1.44
CA GLY A 98 -21.25 -33.66 0.11
C GLY A 98 -22.34 -33.19 -0.87
N PHE A 99 -23.61 -33.16 -0.44
CA PHE A 99 -24.73 -32.60 -1.20
C PHE A 99 -25.01 -31.15 -0.76
N GLY A 100 -24.36 -30.21 -1.46
CA GLY A 100 -24.73 -28.79 -1.49
C GLY A 100 -23.85 -27.87 -0.65
N SER A 101 -22.84 -27.26 -1.27
CA SER A 101 -22.26 -25.96 -0.85
C SER A 101 -23.17 -24.76 -1.22
N SER A 102 -24.37 -25.03 -1.73
CA SER A 102 -25.37 -24.01 -2.02
C SER A 102 -26.67 -24.35 -1.31
N PHE A 103 -27.25 -23.34 -0.67
CA PHE A 103 -28.44 -23.31 0.17
C PHE A 103 -29.73 -23.98 -0.39
N PHE A 104 -29.68 -24.71 -1.52
CA PHE A 104 -30.86 -25.15 -2.26
C PHE A 104 -30.92 -26.64 -2.65
N ALA A 105 -29.99 -27.52 -2.24
CA ALA A 105 -30.09 -28.93 -2.59
C ALA A 105 -29.58 -29.90 -1.50
N SER A 106 -30.26 -29.96 -0.35
CA SER A 106 -30.15 -31.10 0.55
C SER A 106 -31.20 -32.16 0.16
N TYR A 107 -30.73 -33.31 -0.35
CA TYR A 107 -31.59 -34.47 -0.52
C TYR A 107 -32.01 -34.96 0.87
N LYS A 108 -33.28 -34.80 1.20
CA LYS A 108 -33.82 -35.16 2.52
C LYS A 108 -34.98 -36.15 2.36
N PHE A 109 -34.79 -37.39 2.75
CA PHE A 109 -35.83 -38.43 2.75
C PHE A 109 -36.33 -38.61 4.19
N ILE A 110 -37.64 -38.72 4.38
CA ILE A 110 -38.23 -38.77 5.73
C ILE A 110 -39.05 -40.04 5.85
N LEU A 111 -38.63 -40.96 6.73
CA LEU A 111 -39.46 -42.09 7.15
C LEU A 111 -40.32 -41.64 8.34
N GLU A 112 -41.63 -41.51 8.15
CA GLU A 112 -42.53 -41.16 9.25
C GLU A 112 -42.85 -42.35 10.15
N ASN A 113 -43.12 -42.04 11.42
CA ASN A 113 -43.48 -43.02 12.45
C ASN A 113 -42.43 -44.13 12.58
N PHE A 114 -41.18 -43.78 12.33
CA PHE A 114 -40.02 -44.64 12.46
C PHE A 114 -39.46 -44.49 13.88
N ALA A 115 -39.60 -45.54 14.69
CA ALA A 115 -39.00 -45.62 16.02
C ALA A 115 -37.64 -46.30 15.92
N LEU A 116 -36.61 -45.70 16.52
CA LEU A 116 -35.31 -46.36 16.65
C LEU A 116 -35.44 -47.59 17.55
N GLU A 117 -34.84 -48.71 17.15
CA GLU A 117 -34.89 -49.96 17.89
C GLU A 117 -33.55 -50.70 17.81
N ASN A 118 -33.05 -51.16 18.96
CA ASN A 118 -31.82 -51.94 19.03
C ASN A 118 -31.99 -53.29 18.29
N LEU A 119 -31.16 -53.55 17.27
CA LEU A 119 -31.22 -54.79 16.48
C LEU A 119 -30.98 -56.08 17.31
N GLU A 120 -30.37 -55.96 18.50
CA GLU A 120 -30.26 -57.06 19.45
C GLU A 120 -31.64 -57.59 19.92
N ASN A 121 -32.66 -56.71 19.98
CA ASN A 121 -34.04 -57.10 20.32
C ASN A 121 -34.67 -57.96 19.22
N LEU A 122 -34.36 -57.69 17.94
CA LEU A 122 -34.79 -58.53 16.82
C LEU A 122 -34.18 -59.93 16.89
N THR A 123 -32.91 -60.03 17.29
CA THR A 123 -32.20 -61.31 17.49
C THR A 123 -32.83 -62.13 18.64
N LYS A 124 -33.20 -61.48 19.75
CA LYS A 124 -33.89 -62.11 20.90
C LYS A 124 -35.30 -62.61 20.54
N SER A 125 -36.00 -61.92 19.63
CA SER A 125 -37.37 -62.29 19.20
C SER A 125 -37.42 -63.47 18.22
N THR A 126 -36.37 -63.68 17.41
CA THR A 126 -36.31 -64.68 16.33
C THR A 126 -35.40 -65.88 16.64
N GLY A 127 -34.46 -65.74 17.59
CA GLY A 127 -33.53 -66.79 18.00
C GLY A 127 -32.30 -66.97 17.09
N ALA A 128 -32.14 -66.11 16.08
CA ALA A 128 -30.97 -66.02 15.21
C ALA A 128 -30.71 -64.55 14.86
N THR A 129 -29.47 -64.20 14.49
CA THR A 129 -29.12 -62.86 14.02
C THR A 129 -29.91 -62.57 12.73
N VAL A 130 -30.71 -61.50 12.73
CA VAL A 130 -31.56 -61.13 11.59
C VAL A 130 -30.71 -60.38 10.57
N ASP A 131 -30.58 -60.93 9.36
CA ASP A 131 -29.92 -60.26 8.22
C ASP A 131 -30.95 -59.41 7.48
N LEU A 132 -31.12 -58.15 7.92
CA LEU A 132 -32.23 -57.30 7.49
C LEU A 132 -32.10 -56.77 6.06
N GLY A 133 -30.88 -56.49 5.59
CA GLY A 133 -30.57 -55.98 4.24
C GLY A 133 -31.63 -55.02 3.69
N ASN A 134 -31.60 -53.75 4.12
CA ASN A 134 -32.68 -52.79 3.85
C ASN A 134 -32.24 -51.52 3.11
N ILE A 135 -30.95 -51.39 2.76
CA ILE A 135 -30.44 -50.30 1.91
C ILE A 135 -29.62 -50.86 0.74
N LEU A 136 -29.84 -50.31 -0.46
CA LEU A 136 -29.05 -50.57 -1.65
C LEU A 136 -28.44 -49.26 -2.20
N PHE A 137 -27.12 -49.11 -2.07
CA PHE A 137 -26.36 -47.94 -2.52
C PHE A 137 -25.91 -48.02 -3.98
N TYR A 138 -25.45 -46.90 -4.53
CA TYR A 138 -25.05 -46.77 -5.92
C TYR A 138 -24.01 -47.83 -6.33
N GLY A 139 -24.26 -48.50 -7.46
CA GLY A 139 -23.35 -49.51 -8.01
C GLY A 139 -23.48 -50.90 -7.38
N GLN A 140 -24.24 -51.04 -6.29
CA GLN A 140 -24.56 -52.33 -5.71
C GLN A 140 -25.68 -53.03 -6.48
N THR A 141 -25.56 -54.35 -6.62
CA THR A 141 -26.55 -55.20 -7.32
C THR A 141 -27.26 -56.18 -6.40
N THR A 142 -26.85 -56.26 -5.14
CA THR A 142 -27.42 -57.09 -4.08
C THR A 142 -27.51 -56.29 -2.79
N ILE A 143 -28.58 -56.46 -2.04
CA ILE A 143 -28.81 -55.75 -0.78
C ILE A 143 -27.98 -56.43 0.32
N THR A 144 -26.82 -55.86 0.64
CA THR A 144 -25.91 -56.38 1.66
C THR A 144 -25.84 -55.52 2.91
N ASP A 145 -26.29 -54.27 2.78
CA ASP A 145 -26.07 -53.21 3.76
C ASP A 145 -27.32 -52.94 4.58
N SER A 146 -27.10 -52.48 5.80
CA SER A 146 -28.13 -52.12 6.76
C SER A 146 -27.68 -50.89 7.55
N PHE A 147 -28.62 -50.23 8.20
CA PHE A 147 -28.32 -49.30 9.29
C PHE A 147 -28.58 -49.97 10.64
N ASP A 148 -27.76 -49.66 11.64
CA ASP A 148 -27.95 -50.05 13.04
C ASP A 148 -28.14 -48.78 13.88
N VAL A 149 -29.07 -48.82 14.85
CA VAL A 149 -29.37 -47.65 15.68
C VAL A 149 -29.48 -48.03 17.14
N PHE A 150 -28.74 -47.31 17.97
CA PHE A 150 -28.70 -47.48 19.41
C PHE A 150 -29.71 -46.51 20.01
N ASP A 151 -30.77 -47.02 20.63
CA ASP A 151 -31.67 -46.19 21.43
C ASP A 151 -31.05 -45.86 22.81
N ALA A 152 -31.65 -44.92 23.55
CA ALA A 152 -31.18 -44.49 24.87
C ALA A 152 -31.15 -45.59 25.96
N ASN A 153 -31.67 -46.79 25.67
CA ASN A 153 -31.63 -47.95 26.56
C ASN A 153 -30.69 -49.06 26.06
N SER A 154 -29.95 -48.83 24.98
CA SER A 154 -29.00 -49.80 24.43
C SER A 154 -27.87 -50.09 25.41
N THR A 155 -27.45 -51.36 25.48
CA THR A 155 -26.24 -51.79 26.20
C THR A 155 -25.20 -52.37 25.25
N GLN A 156 -25.40 -52.20 23.94
CA GLN A 156 -24.44 -52.65 22.93
C GLN A 156 -23.18 -51.77 23.00
N SER A 157 -22.03 -52.38 22.74
CA SER A 157 -20.72 -51.69 22.69
C SER A 157 -19.90 -52.08 21.45
N THR A 158 -20.53 -52.78 20.50
CA THR A 158 -19.93 -53.23 19.23
C THR A 158 -20.96 -53.14 18.13
N VAL A 159 -20.55 -52.75 16.92
CA VAL A 159 -21.41 -52.69 15.74
C VAL A 159 -22.04 -54.06 15.44
N PHE A 160 -23.26 -54.09 14.88
CA PHE A 160 -24.03 -55.32 14.69
C PHE A 160 -23.54 -56.24 13.55
N LYS A 161 -23.03 -55.70 12.42
CA LYS A 161 -22.52 -56.48 11.27
C LYS A 161 -21.47 -55.68 10.46
N LYS A 162 -20.57 -56.36 9.73
CA LYS A 162 -19.67 -55.74 8.74
C LYS A 162 -20.44 -54.91 7.70
N ASN A 163 -19.91 -53.76 7.31
CA ASN A 163 -20.50 -52.80 6.35
C ASN A 163 -21.84 -52.21 6.81
N THR A 164 -22.01 -51.98 8.11
CA THR A 164 -23.21 -51.34 8.68
C THR A 164 -22.90 -49.90 9.02
N VAL A 165 -23.76 -48.97 8.60
CA VAL A 165 -23.69 -47.58 9.09
C VAL A 165 -24.38 -47.54 10.45
N THR A 166 -23.62 -47.22 11.50
CA THR A 166 -24.10 -47.28 12.90
C THR A 166 -24.39 -45.89 13.43
N PHE A 167 -25.53 -45.74 14.11
CA PHE A 167 -25.99 -44.47 14.69
C PHE A 167 -26.21 -44.60 16.18
N LEU A 168 -25.65 -43.65 16.92
CA LEU A 168 -25.65 -43.61 18.38
C LEU A 168 -26.79 -42.72 18.92
N ASN A 169 -27.06 -42.81 20.22
CA ASN A 169 -28.06 -41.94 20.86
C ASN A 169 -27.42 -40.64 21.36
N ASP A 170 -28.22 -39.70 21.89
CA ASP A 170 -27.72 -38.44 22.47
C ASP A 170 -27.08 -38.60 23.87
N LEU A 171 -26.61 -39.80 24.25
CA LEU A 171 -25.87 -40.06 25.49
C LEU A 171 -24.44 -40.49 25.16
N SER A 172 -23.53 -40.34 26.11
CA SER A 172 -22.19 -40.92 26.03
C SER A 172 -22.22 -42.42 25.70
N ASN A 173 -21.59 -42.80 24.59
CA ASN A 173 -21.52 -44.15 24.09
C ASN A 173 -20.05 -44.61 23.99
N ASN A 174 -19.84 -45.93 24.07
CA ASN A 174 -18.53 -46.55 23.88
C ASN A 174 -18.72 -47.71 22.90
N VAL A 175 -18.26 -47.52 21.67
CA VAL A 175 -18.55 -48.41 20.56
C VAL A 175 -17.31 -48.66 19.72
N SER A 176 -16.98 -49.94 19.54
CA SER A 176 -15.95 -50.37 18.59
C SER A 176 -16.58 -50.92 17.30
N GLY A 177 -15.92 -50.65 16.18
CA GLY A 177 -16.14 -51.25 14.87
C GLY A 177 -15.72 -52.72 14.80
N PHE A 178 -15.58 -53.23 13.59
CA PHE A 178 -15.13 -54.58 13.31
C PHE A 178 -13.72 -54.56 12.74
N ASP A 179 -12.87 -55.39 13.33
CA ASP A 179 -11.53 -55.64 12.80
C ASP A 179 -11.55 -56.16 11.34
N ASN A 180 -10.66 -55.60 10.52
CA ASN A 180 -10.53 -55.80 9.07
C ASN A 180 -11.82 -55.48 8.30
N SER A 181 -12.42 -54.32 8.51
CA SER A 181 -13.54 -53.79 7.72
C SER A 181 -13.53 -52.26 7.71
N ASN A 182 -14.16 -51.69 6.69
CA ASN A 182 -14.35 -50.25 6.58
C ASN A 182 -15.69 -49.89 7.23
N ASP A 183 -15.64 -49.44 8.47
CA ASP A 183 -16.78 -49.13 9.31
C ASP A 183 -17.16 -47.65 9.24
N VAL A 184 -18.46 -47.36 9.43
CA VAL A 184 -18.98 -45.99 9.51
C VAL A 184 -19.75 -45.85 10.82
N ILE A 185 -19.20 -45.12 11.77
CA ILE A 185 -19.73 -44.97 13.14
C ILE A 185 -20.05 -43.50 13.39
N ASN A 186 -21.34 -43.20 13.64
CA ASN A 186 -21.82 -41.84 13.87
C ASN A 186 -22.34 -41.67 15.31
N GLY A 187 -21.56 -40.97 16.12
CA GLY A 187 -21.95 -40.30 17.36
C GLY A 187 -23.01 -39.24 17.13
N GLN A 188 -23.84 -38.97 18.15
CA GLN A 188 -24.87 -37.92 18.08
C GLN A 188 -24.64 -36.88 19.18
N GLY A 189 -24.88 -37.23 20.44
CA GLY A 189 -24.72 -36.34 21.58
C GLY A 189 -24.11 -37.05 22.76
N GLY A 190 -23.40 -36.32 23.62
CA GLY A 190 -22.69 -36.90 24.78
C GLY A 190 -21.21 -37.15 24.49
N ASP A 191 -20.46 -37.48 25.53
CA ASP A 191 -19.03 -37.76 25.40
C ASP A 191 -18.82 -39.19 24.87
N ASP A 192 -18.58 -39.35 23.57
CA ASP A 192 -18.47 -40.64 22.88
C ASP A 192 -17.02 -41.15 22.79
N ILE A 193 -16.84 -42.48 22.89
CA ILE A 193 -15.58 -43.18 22.62
C ILE A 193 -15.81 -44.14 21.45
N LEU A 194 -15.25 -43.84 20.28
CA LEU A 194 -15.40 -44.65 19.06
C LEU A 194 -14.06 -45.24 18.62
N GLU A 195 -14.04 -46.52 18.28
CA GLU A 195 -12.83 -47.21 17.81
C GLU A 195 -13.11 -47.89 16.46
N GLY A 196 -12.34 -47.58 15.40
CA GLY A 196 -12.45 -48.21 14.07
C GLY A 196 -11.78 -49.60 14.00
N LEU A 197 -10.59 -49.70 14.60
CA LEU A 197 -9.70 -50.88 14.67
C LEU A 197 -8.85 -51.11 13.43
N SER A 198 -9.34 -51.79 12.40
CA SER A 198 -8.54 -52.04 11.20
C SER A 198 -9.41 -52.06 9.96
N GLY A 199 -8.97 -51.40 8.90
CA GLY A 199 -9.77 -51.05 7.74
C GLY A 199 -9.74 -49.54 7.53
N ASN A 200 -10.46 -49.05 6.53
CA ASN A 200 -10.54 -47.61 6.26
C ASN A 200 -11.88 -47.10 6.79
N ASP A 201 -11.87 -46.53 7.98
CA ASP A 201 -13.02 -46.24 8.82
C ASP A 201 -13.43 -44.76 8.75
N ILE A 202 -14.72 -44.49 8.98
CA ILE A 202 -15.25 -43.13 9.13
C ILE A 202 -15.89 -43.01 10.49
N LEU A 203 -15.32 -42.17 11.36
CA LEU A 203 -15.79 -41.94 12.72
C LEU A 203 -16.27 -40.50 12.86
N ARG A 204 -17.51 -40.32 13.33
CA ARG A 204 -18.07 -39.00 13.61
C ARG A 204 -18.47 -38.90 15.07
N GLY A 205 -17.99 -37.90 15.80
CA GLY A 205 -18.19 -37.81 17.25
C GLY A 205 -19.52 -37.20 17.68
N GLY A 206 -20.17 -36.38 16.85
CA GLY A 206 -21.33 -35.60 17.29
C GLY A 206 -21.00 -34.54 18.34
N ALA A 207 -22.01 -34.09 19.09
CA ALA A 207 -21.87 -33.11 20.17
C ALA A 207 -21.38 -33.74 21.48
N GLY A 208 -20.49 -33.08 22.23
CA GLY A 208 -19.84 -33.63 23.42
C GLY A 208 -18.33 -33.82 23.25
N ASN A 209 -17.60 -34.15 24.30
CA ASN A 209 -16.14 -34.30 24.25
C ASN A 209 -15.79 -35.74 23.85
N ASN A 210 -15.45 -35.94 22.58
CA ASN A 210 -15.31 -37.27 22.00
C ASN A 210 -13.87 -37.75 21.95
N THR A 211 -13.68 -39.06 21.99
CA THR A 211 -12.42 -39.74 21.70
C THR A 211 -12.64 -40.69 20.52
N LEU A 212 -12.07 -40.38 19.36
CA LEU A 212 -12.16 -41.23 18.16
C LEU A 212 -10.80 -41.82 17.85
N ASN A 213 -10.73 -43.14 17.67
CA ASN A 213 -9.51 -43.85 17.33
C ASN A 213 -9.72 -44.61 16.01
N GLY A 214 -9.04 -44.24 14.94
CA GLY A 214 -9.09 -44.90 13.63
C GLY A 214 -8.55 -46.33 13.71
N GLY A 215 -7.26 -46.48 13.96
CA GLY A 215 -6.61 -47.76 14.16
C GLY A 215 -5.59 -48.06 13.06
N VAL A 216 -5.84 -49.04 12.20
CA VAL A 216 -4.93 -49.42 11.10
C VAL A 216 -5.68 -49.34 9.77
N GLY A 217 -5.22 -48.50 8.86
CA GLY A 217 -5.83 -48.23 7.55
C GLY A 217 -6.07 -46.73 7.38
N ASP A 218 -6.55 -46.31 6.22
CA ASP A 218 -6.74 -44.87 5.95
C ASP A 218 -8.10 -44.43 6.51
N ASP A 219 -8.09 -43.75 7.64
CA ASP A 219 -9.27 -43.40 8.42
C ASP A 219 -9.68 -41.93 8.24
N THR A 220 -10.95 -41.62 8.53
CA THR A 220 -11.51 -40.26 8.42
C THR A 220 -12.33 -39.90 9.65
N LEU A 221 -11.89 -38.89 10.41
CA LEU A 221 -12.44 -38.51 11.70
C LEU A 221 -12.99 -37.07 11.65
N TYR A 222 -14.25 -36.87 12.06
CA TYR A 222 -14.93 -35.56 12.03
C TYR A 222 -15.46 -35.11 13.40
N ALA A 223 -15.24 -33.84 13.71
CA ALA A 223 -15.88 -33.13 14.83
C ALA A 223 -17.20 -32.48 14.38
N ASP A 224 -18.32 -33.18 14.51
CA ASP A 224 -19.64 -32.69 14.06
C ASP A 224 -20.23 -31.56 14.94
N SER A 225 -19.49 -31.02 15.93
CA SER A 225 -20.01 -30.01 16.87
C SER A 225 -18.94 -28.99 17.30
N PRO A 226 -19.25 -27.67 17.21
CA PRO A 226 -18.28 -26.61 17.44
C PRO A 226 -17.88 -26.40 18.90
N SER A 227 -18.63 -26.85 19.91
CA SER A 227 -18.36 -26.48 21.32
C SER A 227 -17.54 -27.48 22.14
N SER A 228 -16.89 -28.45 21.50
CA SER A 228 -16.37 -29.66 22.16
C SER A 228 -14.85 -29.78 22.11
N ASN A 229 -14.24 -30.25 23.19
CA ASN A 229 -12.83 -30.66 23.21
C ASN A 229 -12.74 -32.14 22.83
N ASN A 230 -12.18 -32.44 21.66
CA ASN A 230 -12.11 -33.80 21.16
C ASN A 230 -10.66 -34.29 21.06
N LEU A 231 -10.49 -35.61 21.18
CA LEU A 231 -9.25 -36.33 20.92
C LEU A 231 -9.46 -37.26 19.72
N PHE A 232 -8.73 -37.02 18.64
CA PHE A 232 -8.75 -37.83 17.42
C PHE A 232 -7.38 -38.48 17.25
N ASN A 233 -7.35 -39.80 17.14
CA ASN A 233 -6.13 -40.56 16.87
C ASN A 233 -6.35 -41.32 15.55
N GLY A 234 -5.55 -41.04 14.53
CA GLY A 234 -5.55 -41.74 13.24
C GLY A 234 -5.05 -43.17 13.41
N GLY A 235 -3.76 -43.34 13.72
CA GLY A 235 -3.13 -44.62 13.96
C GLY A 235 -2.09 -44.95 12.89
N ASP A 236 -2.12 -46.17 12.35
CA ASP A 236 -1.27 -46.56 11.22
C ASP A 236 -2.08 -46.37 9.92
N GLY A 237 -1.64 -45.56 8.95
CA GLY A 237 -2.37 -45.29 7.71
C GLY A 237 -2.25 -43.83 7.28
N ASN A 238 -2.85 -43.47 6.15
CA ASN A 238 -2.92 -42.06 5.75
C ASN A 238 -4.27 -41.49 6.18
N ASP A 239 -4.30 -40.83 7.33
CA ASP A 239 -5.52 -40.45 8.03
C ASP A 239 -5.94 -39.00 7.75
N PHE A 240 -7.24 -38.75 7.79
CA PHE A 240 -7.82 -37.41 7.67
C PHE A 240 -8.59 -37.03 8.93
N LEU A 241 -8.16 -35.97 9.60
CA LEU A 241 -8.75 -35.47 10.84
C LEU A 241 -9.14 -34.00 10.65
N SER A 242 -10.41 -33.63 10.91
CA SER A 242 -10.84 -32.23 10.77
C SER A 242 -11.80 -31.73 11.85
N THR A 243 -11.50 -30.52 12.34
CA THR A 243 -12.31 -29.69 13.25
C THR A 243 -12.56 -28.29 12.67
N SER A 244 -12.44 -28.13 11.35
CA SER A 244 -12.54 -26.83 10.67
C SER A 244 -13.96 -26.23 10.71
N GLY A 245 -14.04 -24.90 10.64
CA GLY A 245 -15.31 -24.16 10.61
C GLY A 245 -15.17 -22.73 10.08
N GLY A 246 -16.27 -21.99 10.01
CA GLY A 246 -16.29 -20.61 9.55
C GLY A 246 -17.53 -19.82 10.00
N ASN A 247 -17.38 -18.52 10.14
CA ASN A 247 -18.49 -17.61 10.34
C ASN A 247 -18.92 -17.02 9.01
N TYR A 248 -20.19 -17.19 8.65
CA TYR A 248 -20.79 -16.62 7.46
C TYR A 248 -21.93 -15.69 7.85
N TYR A 249 -21.71 -14.40 7.63
CA TYR A 249 -22.71 -13.35 7.77
C TYR A 249 -23.26 -12.96 6.39
N ASN A 250 -24.58 -12.87 6.29
CA ASN A 250 -25.25 -12.37 5.09
C ASN A 250 -26.41 -11.47 5.51
N ALA A 251 -26.45 -10.23 5.01
CA ALA A 251 -27.47 -9.25 5.40
C ALA A 251 -28.92 -9.69 5.09
N TYR A 252 -29.11 -10.69 4.23
CA TYR A 252 -30.41 -11.21 3.81
C TYR A 252 -30.77 -12.58 4.42
N SER A 253 -29.91 -13.17 5.28
CA SER A 253 -30.09 -14.51 5.86
C SER A 253 -29.60 -14.56 7.32
N PRO A 254 -30.05 -15.50 8.17
CA PRO A 254 -29.46 -15.69 9.50
C PRO A 254 -27.96 -15.98 9.37
N SER A 255 -27.15 -15.31 10.22
CA SER A 255 -25.72 -15.61 10.37
C SER A 255 -25.53 -17.04 10.86
N TYR A 256 -24.53 -17.71 10.31
CA TYR A 256 -24.18 -19.08 10.65
C TYR A 256 -22.71 -19.11 11.04
N ASP A 257 -22.42 -19.49 12.29
CA ASP A 257 -21.06 -19.61 12.83
C ASP A 257 -20.90 -21.06 13.31
N ASP A 258 -20.10 -21.83 12.60
CA ASP A 258 -19.75 -23.22 12.96
C ASP A 258 -18.27 -23.37 13.33
N ARG A 259 -17.58 -22.25 13.62
CA ARG A 259 -16.21 -22.28 14.14
C ARG A 259 -16.14 -23.04 15.46
N SER A 260 -15.16 -23.94 15.56
CA SER A 260 -14.90 -24.70 16.79
C SER A 260 -14.41 -23.78 17.91
N LEU A 261 -15.07 -23.78 19.05
CA LEU A 261 -14.65 -23.15 20.31
C LEU A 261 -13.81 -24.10 21.19
N GLY A 262 -13.76 -25.39 20.84
CA GLY A 262 -13.09 -26.39 21.66
C GLY A 262 -11.60 -26.52 21.38
N ASN A 263 -10.85 -26.97 22.38
CA ASN A 263 -9.44 -27.31 22.27
C ASN A 263 -9.34 -28.77 21.83
N ASN A 264 -8.96 -29.00 20.57
CA ASN A 264 -8.91 -30.33 19.99
C ASN A 264 -7.47 -30.85 19.92
N THR A 265 -7.31 -32.16 20.07
CA THR A 265 -6.05 -32.85 19.83
C THR A 265 -6.25 -33.83 18.69
N LEU A 266 -5.48 -33.67 17.61
CA LEU A 266 -5.49 -34.52 16.43
C LEU A 266 -4.09 -35.15 16.35
N ASN A 267 -4.01 -36.47 16.47
CA ASN A 267 -2.77 -37.22 16.33
C ASN A 267 -2.89 -38.11 15.08
N GLY A 268 -2.02 -37.91 14.09
CA GLY A 268 -1.94 -38.69 12.86
C GLY A 268 -1.45 -40.10 13.15
N GLY A 269 -0.18 -40.24 13.50
CA GLY A 269 0.42 -41.52 13.87
C GLY A 269 1.51 -41.92 12.90
N ALA A 270 1.28 -42.94 12.09
CA ALA A 270 2.25 -43.41 11.09
C ALA A 270 1.60 -43.49 9.71
N GLY A 271 2.12 -42.73 8.74
CA GLY A 271 1.61 -42.58 7.38
C GLY A 271 1.52 -41.09 7.03
N ASP A 272 1.07 -40.76 5.82
CA ASP A 272 0.98 -39.35 5.41
C ASP A 272 -0.40 -38.80 5.82
N ASP A 273 -0.44 -38.06 6.92
CA ASP A 273 -1.66 -37.63 7.58
C ASP A 273 -2.08 -36.20 7.20
N THR A 274 -3.38 -35.91 7.25
CA THR A 274 -3.93 -34.57 7.01
C THR A 274 -4.78 -34.14 8.19
N LEU A 275 -4.36 -33.06 8.86
CA LEU A 275 -4.97 -32.53 10.07
C LEU A 275 -5.40 -31.08 9.83
N ASP A 276 -6.69 -30.79 9.91
CA ASP A 276 -7.25 -29.47 9.58
C ASP A 276 -8.15 -28.92 10.69
N ALA A 277 -7.70 -27.84 11.33
CA ALA A 277 -8.45 -27.07 12.33
C ALA A 277 -8.64 -25.59 11.92
N SER A 278 -8.70 -25.32 10.61
CA SER A 278 -8.95 -23.99 10.04
C SER A 278 -10.22 -23.32 10.61
N GLY A 279 -10.14 -22.05 10.99
CA GLY A 279 -11.25 -21.30 11.59
C GLY A 279 -11.64 -21.72 13.01
N SER A 280 -10.83 -22.54 13.68
CA SER A 280 -11.02 -22.86 15.10
C SER A 280 -10.61 -21.69 16.00
N LEU A 281 -11.43 -21.40 17.00
CA LEU A 281 -11.20 -20.39 18.05
C LEU A 281 -10.56 -20.98 19.31
N GLY A 282 -10.47 -22.32 19.42
CA GLY A 282 -9.82 -22.99 20.56
C GLY A 282 -8.34 -23.29 20.31
N ASP A 283 -7.61 -23.63 21.37
CA ASP A 283 -6.19 -24.00 21.30
C ASP A 283 -6.07 -25.46 20.83
N ASN A 284 -5.67 -25.68 19.58
CA ASN A 284 -5.57 -27.02 19.00
C ASN A 284 -4.13 -27.53 19.01
N LEU A 285 -3.99 -28.84 19.19
CA LEU A 285 -2.74 -29.58 19.04
C LEU A 285 -2.89 -30.54 17.87
N LEU A 286 -2.10 -30.34 16.82
CA LEU A 286 -2.00 -31.22 15.67
C LEU A 286 -0.61 -31.87 15.73
N ASP A 287 -0.56 -33.19 15.74
CA ASP A 287 0.67 -33.99 15.81
C ASP A 287 0.63 -35.00 14.64
N GLY A 288 1.49 -34.82 13.64
CA GLY A 288 1.56 -35.63 12.42
C GLY A 288 2.11 -37.03 12.74
N GLY A 289 3.36 -37.11 13.17
CA GLY A 289 3.99 -38.35 13.61
C GLY A 289 5.07 -38.81 12.64
N ASP A 290 4.96 -40.04 12.11
CA ASP A 290 5.86 -40.57 11.09
C ASP A 290 5.20 -40.47 9.72
N GLY A 291 5.75 -39.73 8.75
CA GLY A 291 5.21 -39.60 7.39
C GLY A 291 5.29 -38.17 6.91
N ASN A 292 4.85 -37.90 5.68
CA ASN A 292 4.82 -36.54 5.15
C ASN A 292 3.44 -35.91 5.43
N ASP A 293 3.35 -35.17 6.52
CA ASP A 293 2.08 -34.72 7.10
C ASP A 293 1.68 -33.32 6.63
N SER A 294 0.38 -33.05 6.63
CA SER A 294 -0.21 -31.76 6.26
C SER A 294 -1.08 -31.22 7.40
N LEU A 295 -0.58 -30.23 8.14
CA LEU A 295 -1.24 -29.63 9.29
C LEU A 295 -1.67 -28.19 8.96
N SER A 296 -2.95 -27.86 9.12
CA SER A 296 -3.45 -26.50 8.85
C SER A 296 -4.37 -25.96 9.93
N ILE A 297 -4.11 -24.72 10.32
CA ILE A 297 -5.04 -23.87 11.09
C ILE A 297 -5.35 -22.58 10.33
N SER A 298 -5.12 -22.57 9.01
CA SER A 298 -5.21 -21.35 8.20
C SER A 298 -6.62 -20.74 8.16
N GLY A 299 -6.67 -19.44 7.86
CA GLY A 299 -7.92 -18.69 7.88
C GLY A 299 -7.90 -17.46 6.99
N ILE A 300 -9.10 -17.01 6.61
CA ILE A 300 -9.29 -15.81 5.80
C ILE A 300 -10.48 -15.03 6.32
N VAL A 301 -10.30 -13.73 6.51
CA VAL A 301 -11.37 -12.75 6.73
C VAL A 301 -11.72 -12.09 5.40
N ARG A 302 -12.96 -12.21 4.96
CA ARG A 302 -13.49 -11.57 3.75
C ARG A 302 -14.71 -10.73 4.11
N GLY A 303 -14.76 -9.50 3.61
CA GLY A 303 -15.94 -8.66 3.62
C GLY A 303 -16.35 -8.27 2.21
N GLU A 304 -17.64 -8.26 1.93
CA GLU A 304 -18.24 -7.70 0.73
C GLU A 304 -19.47 -6.88 1.15
N GLN A 305 -19.95 -5.99 0.27
CA GLN A 305 -21.03 -5.01 0.53
C GLN A 305 -22.27 -5.53 1.32
N TYR A 306 -22.55 -6.83 1.30
CA TYR A 306 -23.66 -7.46 2.05
C TYR A 306 -23.33 -8.81 2.71
N THR A 307 -22.09 -9.28 2.63
CA THR A 307 -21.67 -10.60 3.14
C THR A 307 -20.28 -10.53 3.73
N ASP A 308 -20.13 -10.99 4.96
CA ASP A 308 -18.82 -11.17 5.58
C ASP A 308 -18.61 -12.67 5.84
N SER A 309 -17.40 -13.17 5.61
CA SER A 309 -17.00 -14.51 5.99
C SER A 309 -15.69 -14.45 6.76
N ASP A 310 -15.66 -15.03 7.94
CA ASP A 310 -14.48 -15.09 8.80
C ASP A 310 -14.15 -16.55 9.08
N SER A 311 -13.00 -16.98 8.57
CA SER A 311 -12.41 -18.30 8.82
C SER A 311 -11.08 -18.18 9.55
N GLY A 312 -10.77 -17.01 10.14
CA GLY A 312 -9.59 -16.82 10.96
C GLY A 312 -9.63 -17.71 12.21
N SER A 313 -8.49 -18.30 12.54
CA SER A 313 -8.28 -18.97 13.82
C SER A 313 -7.79 -17.98 14.87
N ASP A 314 -8.25 -18.11 16.10
CA ASP A 314 -7.89 -17.20 17.21
C ASP A 314 -7.09 -17.87 18.33
N GLY A 315 -7.12 -19.21 18.43
CA GLY A 315 -6.44 -19.95 19.51
C GLY A 315 -4.93 -20.00 19.36
N ASP A 316 -4.23 -20.29 20.45
CA ASP A 316 -2.78 -20.53 20.45
C ASP A 316 -2.53 -21.99 20.08
N ASN A 317 -2.28 -22.26 18.79
CA ASN A 317 -2.19 -23.64 18.27
C ASN A 317 -0.76 -24.16 18.26
N THR A 318 -0.63 -25.48 18.36
CA THR A 318 0.64 -26.20 18.18
C THR A 318 0.50 -27.20 17.05
N LEU A 319 1.37 -27.10 16.04
CA LEU A 319 1.49 -28.02 14.92
C LEU A 319 2.87 -28.69 15.02
N ASN A 320 2.90 -30.02 15.19
CA ASN A 320 4.13 -30.81 15.14
C ASN A 320 4.05 -31.73 13.92
N GLY A 321 4.98 -31.60 12.97
CA GLY A 321 5.10 -32.48 11.80
C GLY A 321 5.59 -33.85 12.23
N GLY A 322 6.83 -33.94 12.71
CA GLY A 322 7.42 -35.17 13.24
C GLY A 322 8.56 -35.65 12.35
N ASN A 323 8.44 -36.85 11.78
CA ASN A 323 9.45 -37.41 10.88
C ASN A 323 8.89 -37.45 9.45
N GLY A 324 9.44 -36.67 8.53
CA GLY A 324 9.05 -36.64 7.12
C GLY A 324 9.17 -35.24 6.56
N ASP A 325 8.86 -35.07 5.27
CA ASP A 325 8.80 -33.73 4.68
C ASP A 325 7.39 -33.15 4.90
N ASP A 326 7.22 -32.32 5.93
CA ASP A 326 5.92 -31.87 6.43
C ASP A 326 5.49 -30.49 5.91
N ILE A 327 4.17 -30.23 5.90
CA ILE A 327 3.57 -28.96 5.50
C ILE A 327 2.71 -28.42 6.65
N LEU A 328 3.13 -27.33 7.28
CA LEU A 328 2.47 -26.71 8.43
C LEU A 328 2.04 -25.28 8.07
N SER A 329 0.76 -24.95 8.21
CA SER A 329 0.24 -23.62 7.86
C SER A 329 -0.65 -23.00 8.94
N ALA A 330 -0.35 -21.75 9.27
CA ALA A 330 -1.09 -20.89 10.20
C ALA A 330 -1.39 -19.49 9.63
N SER A 331 -1.44 -19.36 8.30
CA SER A 331 -1.82 -18.14 7.60
C SER A 331 -3.17 -17.61 8.07
N GLY A 332 -3.29 -16.31 8.34
CA GLY A 332 -4.54 -15.66 8.76
C GLY A 332 -5.00 -15.96 10.19
N SER A 333 -4.15 -16.62 10.99
CA SER A 333 -4.37 -16.83 12.42
C SER A 333 -4.06 -15.57 13.23
N SER A 334 -4.86 -15.30 14.26
CA SER A 334 -4.62 -14.21 15.20
C SER A 334 -3.90 -14.63 16.49
N GLY A 335 -3.87 -15.94 16.80
CA GLY A 335 -3.22 -16.51 17.98
C GLY A 335 -1.69 -16.66 17.85
N ASP A 336 -1.01 -16.86 18.97
CA ASP A 336 0.44 -17.08 19.03
C ASP A 336 0.74 -18.58 18.77
N ASN A 337 0.98 -18.95 17.51
CA ASN A 337 1.08 -20.36 17.12
C ASN A 337 2.54 -20.88 17.17
N LEU A 338 2.66 -22.18 17.42
CA LEU A 338 3.91 -22.93 17.42
C LEU A 338 3.89 -23.95 16.27
N LEU A 339 4.81 -23.83 15.32
CA LEU A 339 4.97 -24.75 14.20
C LEU A 339 6.34 -25.42 14.32
N PHE A 340 6.36 -26.74 14.45
CA PHE A 340 7.57 -27.56 14.55
C PHE A 340 7.57 -28.58 13.40
N GLY A 341 8.49 -28.44 12.45
CA GLY A 341 8.66 -29.39 11.34
C GLY A 341 9.12 -30.74 11.84
N GLY A 342 10.38 -30.85 12.28
CA GLY A 342 10.95 -32.05 12.86
C GLY A 342 12.12 -32.57 12.04
N ASP A 343 12.12 -33.86 11.71
CA ASP A 343 13.15 -34.47 10.84
C ASP A 343 12.63 -34.50 9.39
N GLY A 344 13.24 -33.78 8.46
CA GLY A 344 12.86 -33.75 7.04
C GLY A 344 13.01 -32.38 6.42
N ASN A 345 12.55 -32.18 5.18
CA ASN A 345 12.55 -30.86 4.54
C ASN A 345 11.15 -30.26 4.63
N ASP A 346 10.95 -29.46 5.65
CA ASP A 346 9.64 -28.99 6.06
C ASP A 346 9.28 -27.63 5.45
N PHE A 347 7.98 -27.41 5.27
CA PHE A 347 7.42 -26.15 4.79
C PHE A 347 6.48 -25.55 5.83
N LEU A 348 6.91 -24.48 6.49
CA LEU A 348 6.18 -23.79 7.55
C LEU A 348 5.75 -22.39 7.07
N ASP A 349 4.44 -22.13 7.08
CA ASP A 349 3.86 -20.95 6.45
C ASP A 349 2.86 -20.21 7.35
N ILE A 350 3.16 -18.95 7.65
CA ILE A 350 2.26 -18.00 8.33
C ILE A 350 1.97 -16.77 7.48
N SER A 351 2.30 -16.84 6.18
CA SER A 351 2.19 -15.72 5.27
C SER A 351 0.74 -15.26 5.09
N GLY A 352 0.59 -14.01 4.64
CA GLY A 352 -0.70 -13.49 4.26
C GLY A 352 -0.65 -12.12 3.62
N PHE A 353 -1.79 -11.70 3.05
CA PHE A 353 -1.92 -10.43 2.37
C PHE A 353 -3.22 -9.72 2.74
N ILE A 354 -3.25 -8.42 2.52
CA ILE A 354 -4.50 -7.64 2.55
C ILE A 354 -4.83 -7.13 1.16
N TYR A 355 -6.13 -7.08 0.89
CA TYR A 355 -6.64 -6.58 -0.37
C TYR A 355 -8.00 -5.88 -0.18
N GLN A 356 -8.10 -4.60 -0.59
CA GLN A 356 -9.28 -3.77 -0.31
C GLN A 356 -9.88 -3.03 -1.53
N ARG A 357 -10.59 -3.70 -2.46
CA ARG A 357 -11.22 -2.97 -3.59
C ARG A 357 -12.66 -2.54 -3.29
N TYR A 358 -12.92 -1.22 -3.35
CA TYR A 358 -14.25 -0.61 -3.17
C TYR A 358 -14.91 -1.00 -1.83
N ASP A 359 -15.93 -1.87 -1.86
CA ASP A 359 -16.65 -2.41 -0.69
C ASP A 359 -16.25 -3.88 -0.39
N SER A 360 -15.14 -4.36 -0.95
CA SER A 360 -14.61 -5.71 -0.71
C SER A 360 -13.29 -5.68 0.06
N TYR A 361 -13.21 -6.47 1.11
CA TYR A 361 -12.09 -6.63 2.03
C TYR A 361 -11.65 -8.09 2.02
N PHE A 362 -10.35 -8.34 1.96
CA PHE A 362 -9.78 -9.67 2.10
C PHE A 362 -8.51 -9.55 2.94
N ASN A 363 -8.41 -10.34 3.98
CA ASN A 363 -7.26 -10.38 4.88
C ASN A 363 -6.96 -11.81 5.27
N SER A 364 -5.75 -12.24 4.95
CA SER A 364 -5.19 -13.53 5.38
C SER A 364 -3.89 -13.36 6.16
N ARG A 365 -3.55 -12.15 6.63
CA ARG A 365 -2.33 -11.90 7.40
C ARG A 365 -2.44 -12.57 8.77
N SER A 366 -1.41 -13.33 9.13
CA SER A 366 -1.22 -13.76 10.51
C SER A 366 -0.84 -12.56 11.37
N SER A 367 -1.46 -12.42 12.55
CA SER A 367 -1.20 -11.30 13.46
C SER A 367 -0.58 -11.67 14.80
N GLY A 368 -0.58 -12.96 15.17
CA GLY A 368 0.06 -13.44 16.39
C GLY A 368 1.58 -13.45 16.30
N ASN A 369 2.26 -13.56 17.44
CA ASN A 369 3.70 -13.74 17.53
C ASN A 369 4.02 -15.24 17.43
N ASN A 370 4.33 -15.71 16.23
CA ASN A 370 4.47 -17.14 15.97
C ASN A 370 5.92 -17.61 16.15
N LEU A 371 6.08 -18.88 16.51
CA LEU A 371 7.36 -19.60 16.49
C LEU A 371 7.32 -20.65 15.37
N LEU A 372 8.23 -20.56 14.41
CA LEU A 372 8.44 -21.57 13.38
C LEU A 372 9.82 -22.20 13.63
N SER A 373 9.87 -23.51 13.74
CA SER A 373 11.11 -24.28 13.86
C SER A 373 11.12 -25.38 12.81
N GLY A 374 12.07 -25.34 11.88
CA GLY A 374 12.26 -26.36 10.85
C GLY A 374 12.69 -27.68 11.49
N GLY A 375 13.94 -27.77 11.94
CA GLY A 375 14.46 -28.95 12.63
C GLY A 375 15.69 -29.52 11.93
N ASP A 376 15.68 -30.80 11.61
CA ASP A 376 16.76 -31.47 10.87
C ASP A 376 16.37 -31.62 9.39
N GLY A 377 16.97 -30.84 8.49
CA GLY A 377 16.80 -30.93 7.03
C GLY A 377 16.82 -29.55 6.39
N ASN A 378 16.47 -29.45 5.10
CA ASN A 378 16.52 -28.16 4.40
C ASN A 378 15.13 -27.53 4.37
N ASP A 379 14.85 -26.70 5.35
CA ASP A 379 13.50 -26.22 5.66
C ASP A 379 13.18 -24.88 4.99
N THR A 380 11.90 -24.61 4.82
CA THR A 380 11.38 -23.35 4.28
C THR A 380 10.37 -22.74 5.25
N LEU A 381 10.74 -21.63 5.88
CA LEU A 381 9.94 -20.92 6.89
C LEU A 381 9.55 -19.55 6.33
N ILE A 382 8.25 -19.30 6.18
CA ILE A 382 7.73 -18.11 5.51
C ILE A 382 6.75 -17.34 6.40
N ALA A 383 7.07 -16.09 6.69
CA ALA A 383 6.21 -15.16 7.41
C ALA A 383 5.81 -13.92 6.59
N SER A 384 5.99 -13.96 5.27
CA SER A 384 5.58 -12.93 4.30
C SER A 384 4.26 -12.24 4.62
N GLY A 385 4.31 -10.93 4.90
CA GLY A 385 3.12 -10.12 5.21
C GLY A 385 2.46 -10.39 6.57
N ALA A 386 2.91 -11.36 7.38
CA ALA A 386 2.51 -11.48 8.78
C ALA A 386 2.89 -10.19 9.55
N THR A 387 2.14 -9.83 10.59
CA THR A 387 2.33 -8.56 11.32
C THR A 387 2.79 -8.71 12.76
N GLY A 388 2.82 -9.94 13.29
CA GLY A 388 3.33 -10.22 14.62
C GLY A 388 4.86 -10.17 14.69
N ASN A 389 5.44 -10.19 15.88
CA ASN A 389 6.89 -10.34 16.04
C ASN A 389 7.22 -11.83 16.07
N ASN A 390 7.64 -12.39 14.94
CA ASN A 390 7.80 -13.83 14.79
C ASN A 390 9.22 -14.29 15.11
N THR A 391 9.35 -15.56 15.51
CA THR A 391 10.64 -16.22 15.68
C THR A 391 10.73 -17.39 14.70
N LEU A 392 11.70 -17.37 13.80
CA LEU A 392 11.95 -18.41 12.81
C LEU A 392 13.32 -19.04 13.11
N ASN A 393 13.36 -20.36 13.21
CA ASN A 393 14.57 -21.14 13.47
C ASN A 393 14.68 -22.26 12.42
N GLY A 394 15.66 -22.19 11.53
CA GLY A 394 15.91 -23.21 10.51
C GLY A 394 16.26 -24.55 11.15
N GLY A 395 17.42 -24.61 11.80
CA GLY A 395 17.87 -25.81 12.52
C GLY A 395 19.15 -26.36 11.90
N ASN A 396 19.18 -27.64 11.52
CA ASN A 396 20.33 -28.24 10.83
C ASN A 396 19.98 -28.46 9.37
N GLY A 397 20.64 -27.77 8.45
CA GLY A 397 20.50 -27.94 7.01
C GLY A 397 20.69 -26.62 6.28
N ASP A 398 20.43 -26.60 4.98
CA ASP A 398 20.47 -25.38 4.18
C ASP A 398 19.05 -24.77 4.11
N ASP A 399 18.73 -23.88 5.06
CA ASP A 399 17.36 -23.40 5.30
C ASP A 399 17.02 -22.10 4.56
N SER A 400 15.73 -21.80 4.42
CA SER A 400 15.22 -20.57 3.81
C SER A 400 14.18 -19.89 4.70
N LEU A 401 14.52 -18.71 5.24
CA LEU A 401 13.72 -17.98 6.22
C LEU A 401 13.28 -16.61 5.67
N THR A 402 11.99 -16.30 5.78
CA THR A 402 11.41 -14.98 5.40
C THR A 402 10.67 -14.37 6.58
N GLY A 403 11.13 -13.21 7.07
CA GLY A 403 10.68 -12.62 8.35
C GLY A 403 9.28 -12.00 8.35
N GLY A 404 8.77 -11.50 7.22
CA GLY A 404 7.48 -10.78 7.20
C GLY A 404 7.59 -9.35 7.72
N ASN A 405 6.47 -8.79 8.21
CA ASN A 405 6.42 -7.48 8.88
C ASN A 405 6.49 -7.66 10.40
N GLY A 406 7.01 -6.65 11.10
CA GLY A 406 7.17 -6.67 12.55
C GLY A 406 8.63 -6.77 12.97
N ASN A 407 8.91 -7.00 14.25
CA ASN A 407 10.28 -7.21 14.72
C ASN A 407 10.58 -8.69 14.83
N ASP A 408 10.98 -9.29 13.71
CA ASP A 408 11.18 -10.73 13.60
C ASP A 408 12.60 -11.14 14.01
N SER A 409 12.71 -12.33 14.60
CA SER A 409 13.97 -12.96 15.01
C SER A 409 14.21 -14.23 14.19
N LEU A 410 15.25 -14.23 13.38
CA LEU A 410 15.60 -15.33 12.48
C LEU A 410 16.90 -15.99 12.99
N THR A 411 16.94 -17.32 12.95
CA THR A 411 18.12 -18.13 13.29
C THR A 411 18.27 -19.19 12.21
N GLY A 412 19.39 -19.19 11.49
CA GLY A 412 19.66 -20.18 10.44
C GLY A 412 19.97 -21.54 11.05
N GLY A 413 20.91 -21.55 12.00
CA GLY A 413 21.36 -22.75 12.68
C GLY A 413 22.64 -23.30 12.04
N GLY A 414 22.58 -24.43 11.35
CA GLY A 414 23.75 -25.10 10.82
C GLY A 414 23.60 -25.50 9.36
N GLY A 415 24.26 -24.78 8.46
CA GLY A 415 24.35 -25.13 7.05
C GLY A 415 24.61 -23.88 6.22
N LYS A 416 23.93 -23.73 5.09
CA LYS A 416 23.97 -22.51 4.27
C LYS A 416 22.58 -21.92 4.17
N ASP A 417 22.31 -20.96 5.03
CA ASP A 417 20.98 -20.46 5.20
C ASP A 417 20.72 -19.24 4.34
N LYS A 418 19.46 -19.06 3.95
CA LYS A 418 18.98 -17.93 3.17
C LYS A 418 18.01 -17.12 4.01
N PHE A 419 18.33 -15.86 4.18
CA PHE A 419 17.46 -14.87 4.82
C PHE A 419 16.88 -13.98 3.74
N VAL A 420 15.59 -14.13 3.48
CA VAL A 420 14.88 -13.49 2.38
C VAL A 420 14.08 -12.30 2.89
N TYR A 421 14.23 -11.17 2.21
CA TYR A 421 13.34 -10.03 2.33
C TYR A 421 12.33 -10.01 1.18
N ASP A 422 11.05 -9.97 1.50
CA ASP A 422 9.97 -9.88 0.53
C ASP A 422 9.23 -8.53 0.60
N GLY A 423 9.74 -7.54 -0.13
CA GLY A 423 9.13 -6.20 -0.17
C GLY A 423 7.79 -6.11 -0.92
N LEU A 424 7.32 -7.18 -1.57
CA LEU A 424 6.32 -7.13 -2.65
C LEU A 424 4.92 -7.71 -2.36
N TYR A 425 4.50 -7.87 -1.11
CA TYR A 425 3.12 -8.31 -0.87
C TYR A 425 2.05 -7.22 -0.96
N ASP A 426 2.42 -5.94 -1.15
CA ASP A 426 1.47 -4.84 -1.33
C ASP A 426 1.51 -4.25 -2.75
N ASN A 427 0.50 -4.64 -3.53
CA ASN A 427 0.24 -4.16 -4.88
C ASN A 427 -0.07 -2.64 -4.87
N GLU A 428 0.32 -1.92 -5.94
CA GLU A 428 0.24 -0.45 -6.21
C GLU A 428 -1.01 0.34 -5.75
N TYR A 429 -2.06 -0.32 -5.28
CA TYR A 429 -3.35 0.27 -4.92
C TYR A 429 -3.61 0.42 -3.41
N TYR A 430 -2.76 -0.10 -2.52
CA TYR A 430 -3.00 -0.07 -1.07
C TYR A 430 -1.79 0.38 -0.28
N SER A 431 -2.00 1.42 0.54
CA SER A 431 -1.02 1.94 1.50
C SER A 431 -1.01 1.08 2.76
N ASP A 432 -0.41 -0.10 2.71
CA ASP A 432 0.32 -0.56 3.89
C ASP A 432 1.80 -0.50 3.53
N THR A 433 2.52 0.19 4.39
CA THR A 433 3.88 0.66 4.13
C THR A 433 4.81 -0.54 4.11
N ILE A 434 5.74 -0.53 3.14
CA ILE A 434 7.05 -1.19 3.17
C ILE A 434 7.40 -1.67 4.57
N ASN A 435 7.49 -2.99 4.76
CA ASN A 435 8.01 -3.70 5.93
C ASN A 435 8.40 -2.81 7.12
N ASN A 436 7.41 -2.43 7.94
CA ASN A 436 7.59 -1.62 9.16
C ASN A 436 8.11 -2.52 10.27
N GLY A 437 9.42 -2.75 10.30
CA GLY A 437 9.98 -3.83 11.12
C GLY A 437 11.50 -3.85 11.20
N THR A 438 12.01 -4.46 12.27
CA THR A 438 13.44 -4.80 12.40
C THR A 438 13.60 -6.30 12.35
N THR A 439 14.20 -6.83 11.28
CA THR A 439 14.58 -8.24 11.21
C THR A 439 15.92 -8.45 11.89
N THR A 440 15.97 -9.29 12.92
CA THR A 440 17.20 -9.61 13.66
C THR A 440 17.63 -11.03 13.32
N ILE A 441 18.84 -11.20 12.79
CA ILE A 441 19.44 -12.51 12.47
C ILE A 441 20.47 -12.82 13.55
N ALA A 442 20.19 -13.85 14.36
CA ALA A 442 20.96 -14.17 15.55
C ALA A 442 22.33 -14.80 15.24
N ASP A 443 22.43 -15.51 14.12
CA ASP A 443 23.59 -16.33 13.75
C ASP A 443 23.86 -16.36 12.25
N PHE A 444 24.26 -15.22 11.68
CA PHE A 444 24.72 -15.20 10.28
C PHE A 444 26.08 -15.92 10.15
N ASP A 445 26.09 -17.09 9.52
CA ASP A 445 27.24 -17.98 9.38
C ASP A 445 28.19 -17.59 8.24
N GLY A 446 29.42 -18.09 8.34
CA GLY A 446 30.50 -17.80 7.41
C GLY A 446 31.23 -16.48 7.67
N VAL A 447 30.66 -15.35 7.21
CA VAL A 447 31.34 -14.04 7.32
C VAL A 447 30.95 -13.36 8.62
N GLY A 448 31.94 -12.86 9.36
CA GLY A 448 31.71 -12.14 10.61
C GLY A 448 31.67 -13.00 11.88
N LYS A 449 31.77 -14.33 11.76
CA LYS A 449 31.95 -15.24 12.90
C LYS A 449 33.43 -15.36 13.33
N GLY A 450 33.84 -14.43 14.20
CA GLY A 450 35.07 -14.51 14.98
C GLY A 450 36.21 -13.61 14.49
N THR A 451 37.44 -14.14 14.50
CA THR A 451 38.62 -13.48 13.91
C THR A 451 39.42 -14.55 13.18
N ASN A 452 39.56 -14.44 11.86
CA ASN A 452 40.15 -15.45 10.96
C ASN A 452 39.33 -16.76 10.83
N PRO A 453 38.15 -16.71 10.20
CA PRO A 453 37.38 -17.91 9.92
C PRO A 453 38.20 -18.91 9.08
N THR A 454 38.02 -20.20 9.36
CA THR A 454 38.67 -21.27 8.59
C THR A 454 37.95 -21.46 7.25
N ALA A 455 38.60 -22.09 6.26
CA ALA A 455 37.96 -22.41 4.98
C ALA A 455 36.69 -23.28 5.12
N ALA A 456 36.50 -23.98 6.24
CA ALA A 456 35.27 -24.71 6.54
C ALA A 456 34.13 -23.76 6.93
N VAL A 457 34.41 -22.77 7.79
CA VAL A 457 33.42 -21.75 8.22
C VAL A 457 32.91 -20.96 7.02
N ILE A 458 33.80 -20.52 6.14
CA ILE A 458 33.43 -19.83 4.90
C ILE A 458 32.68 -20.72 3.89
N ALA A 459 32.85 -22.04 3.98
CA ALA A 459 32.12 -22.95 3.12
C ALA A 459 30.64 -23.08 3.54
N GLU A 460 30.27 -22.56 4.71
CA GLU A 460 28.93 -22.52 5.31
C GLU A 460 28.44 -21.05 5.34
N VAL A 461 28.72 -20.28 4.29
CA VAL A 461 28.31 -18.86 4.25
C VAL A 461 26.82 -18.71 3.96
N ASP A 462 26.16 -17.93 4.81
CA ASP A 462 24.75 -17.57 4.66
C ASP A 462 24.56 -16.47 3.62
N THR A 463 23.32 -16.34 3.14
CA THR A 463 22.94 -15.37 2.11
C THR A 463 21.77 -14.51 2.56
N LEU A 464 21.91 -13.19 2.39
CA LEU A 464 20.81 -12.22 2.43
C LEU A 464 20.26 -12.01 1.02
N ILE A 465 18.93 -11.97 0.88
CA ILE A 465 18.27 -11.85 -0.43
C ILE A 465 17.28 -10.68 -0.42
N PHE A 466 17.52 -9.70 -1.32
CA PHE A 466 16.71 -8.50 -1.55
C PHE A 466 16.22 -8.46 -3.01
N GLN A 467 15.56 -9.52 -3.47
CA GLN A 467 15.26 -9.71 -4.90
C GLN A 467 13.92 -9.15 -5.36
N ASP A 468 13.04 -8.77 -4.42
CA ASP A 468 11.66 -8.46 -4.77
C ASP A 468 11.45 -6.98 -5.09
N ASP A 469 12.21 -6.05 -4.50
CA ASP A 469 12.03 -4.61 -4.77
C ASP A 469 13.28 -3.98 -5.42
N SER A 470 13.06 -3.35 -6.57
CA SER A 470 14.08 -2.63 -7.36
C SER A 470 14.76 -1.49 -6.62
N ASN A 471 14.18 -1.06 -5.50
CA ASN A 471 14.75 -0.05 -4.64
C ASN A 471 15.85 -0.58 -3.72
N PHE A 472 15.96 -1.88 -3.48
CA PHE A 472 17.05 -2.44 -2.66
C PHE A 472 18.22 -2.82 -3.56
N THR A 473 19.21 -1.93 -3.61
CA THR A 473 20.38 -2.07 -4.48
C THR A 473 21.66 -1.92 -3.66
N ALA A 474 22.79 -2.33 -4.23
CA ALA A 474 24.09 -2.04 -3.65
C ALA A 474 24.32 -0.52 -3.49
N ASP A 475 23.77 0.28 -4.41
CA ASP A 475 23.99 1.73 -4.48
C ASP A 475 23.42 2.47 -3.27
N ASN A 476 22.26 2.04 -2.76
CA ASN A 476 21.62 2.66 -1.59
C ASN A 476 21.80 1.86 -0.29
N LEU A 477 22.58 0.78 -0.28
CA LEU A 477 22.90 0.02 0.94
C LEU A 477 23.70 0.88 1.93
N LEU A 478 23.23 0.95 3.18
CA LEU A 478 23.89 1.59 4.30
C LEU A 478 24.16 0.53 5.38
N LEU A 479 25.41 0.43 5.82
CA LEU A 479 25.77 -0.43 6.95
C LEU A 479 26.28 0.39 8.12
N THR A 480 25.94 0.00 9.33
CA THR A 480 26.38 0.67 10.56
C THR A 480 26.73 -0.36 11.61
N GLN A 481 27.96 -0.32 12.13
CA GLN A 481 28.35 -1.17 13.25
C GLN A 481 27.80 -0.59 14.56
N ASN A 482 26.97 -1.35 15.27
CA ASN A 482 26.44 -0.98 16.57
C ASN A 482 26.87 -1.98 17.63
N GLY A 483 28.00 -1.69 18.28
CA GLY A 483 28.61 -2.62 19.24
C GLY A 483 29.08 -3.91 18.56
N THR A 484 28.47 -5.05 18.90
CA THR A 484 28.77 -6.36 18.32
C THR A 484 27.84 -6.75 17.18
N SER A 485 26.92 -5.88 16.76
CA SER A 485 25.96 -6.17 15.69
C SER A 485 26.20 -5.25 14.50
N LEU A 486 25.91 -5.77 13.31
CA LEU A 486 25.91 -5.00 12.06
C LEU A 486 24.48 -4.68 11.68
N GLU A 487 24.17 -3.39 11.58
CA GLU A 487 22.88 -2.91 11.08
C GLU A 487 22.98 -2.68 9.56
N ILE A 488 21.99 -3.16 8.83
CA ILE A 488 21.80 -3.01 7.39
C ILE A 488 20.53 -2.19 7.17
N SER A 489 20.65 -1.09 6.44
CA SER A 489 19.55 -0.20 6.06
C SER A 489 19.75 0.31 4.64
N PHE A 490 18.79 1.08 4.12
CA PHE A 490 18.84 1.60 2.76
C PHE A 490 18.48 3.09 2.69
N GLN A 491 19.29 3.87 1.97
CA GLN A 491 19.09 5.31 1.80
C GLN A 491 17.73 5.57 1.11
N GLY A 492 16.91 6.44 1.72
CA GLY A 492 15.56 6.75 1.26
C GLY A 492 14.44 5.84 1.81
N TYR A 493 14.78 4.82 2.61
CA TYR A 493 13.84 3.81 3.11
C TYR A 493 14.01 3.65 4.64
N GLY A 494 13.44 4.58 5.40
CA GLY A 494 13.73 4.79 6.83
C GLY A 494 13.24 3.70 7.80
N ASP A 495 12.31 2.83 7.39
CA ASP A 495 11.63 1.90 8.31
C ASP A 495 12.15 0.45 8.26
N THR A 496 12.78 0.02 7.16
CA THR A 496 13.28 -1.36 7.02
C THR A 496 14.73 -1.47 7.49
N ARG A 497 14.97 -2.30 8.54
CA ARG A 497 16.31 -2.54 9.09
C ARG A 497 16.56 -4.03 9.32
N PHE A 498 17.77 -4.48 8.99
CA PHE A 498 18.25 -5.82 9.35
C PHE A 498 19.40 -5.69 10.34
N ILE A 499 19.40 -6.54 11.37
CA ILE A 499 20.46 -6.57 12.36
C ILE A 499 21.08 -7.95 12.33
N LEU A 500 22.35 -8.04 11.95
CA LEU A 500 23.14 -9.26 12.13
C LEU A 500 23.77 -9.20 13.52
N GLU A 501 23.31 -10.04 14.45
CA GLU A 501 23.87 -10.09 15.80
C GLU A 501 25.22 -10.78 15.84
N ASN A 502 26.06 -10.37 16.80
CA ASN A 502 27.40 -10.94 17.02
C ASN A 502 28.29 -10.94 15.77
N PHE A 503 28.00 -10.03 14.85
CA PHE A 503 28.70 -9.82 13.61
C PHE A 503 29.98 -9.02 13.86
N ALA A 504 31.13 -9.68 13.80
CA ALA A 504 32.42 -9.02 13.88
C ALA A 504 32.87 -8.55 12.49
N LEU A 505 33.35 -7.32 12.40
CA LEU A 505 34.04 -6.84 11.20
C LEU A 505 35.37 -7.58 11.05
N GLU A 506 35.50 -8.38 9.98
CA GLU A 506 36.63 -9.28 9.77
C GLU A 506 37.47 -8.90 8.55
N ASN A 507 38.79 -8.91 8.71
CA ASN A 507 39.71 -8.72 7.60
C ASN A 507 39.94 -10.05 6.83
N LEU A 508 39.44 -10.12 5.60
CA LEU A 508 39.53 -11.28 4.70
C LEU A 508 40.95 -11.55 4.16
N GLU A 509 41.93 -10.68 4.46
CA GLU A 509 43.32 -10.80 4.00
C GLU A 509 43.99 -12.10 4.49
N ASN A 510 43.68 -12.56 5.70
CA ASN A 510 44.28 -13.78 6.27
C ASN A 510 43.81 -15.05 5.57
N LEU A 511 42.61 -15.05 5.02
CA LEU A 511 42.06 -16.17 4.27
C LEU A 511 42.74 -16.31 2.90
N THR A 512 42.88 -15.19 2.19
CA THR A 512 43.58 -15.10 0.90
C THR A 512 45.05 -15.53 1.02
N LYS A 513 45.74 -15.17 2.12
CA LYS A 513 47.11 -15.61 2.42
C LYS A 513 47.23 -17.12 2.68
N SER A 514 46.17 -17.77 3.17
CA SER A 514 46.18 -19.19 3.52
C SER A 514 45.87 -20.12 2.33
N THR A 515 45.01 -19.68 1.40
CA THR A 515 44.54 -20.50 0.26
C THR A 515 45.25 -20.17 -1.06
N GLY A 516 45.83 -18.98 -1.19
CA GLY A 516 46.47 -18.51 -2.43
C GLY A 516 45.48 -18.12 -3.54
N ALA A 517 44.18 -18.10 -3.25
CA ALA A 517 43.12 -17.62 -4.12
C ALA A 517 42.27 -16.60 -3.35
N THR A 518 41.86 -15.52 -4.01
CA THR A 518 40.83 -14.61 -3.50
C THR A 518 39.55 -15.40 -3.29
N VAL A 519 39.02 -15.39 -2.08
CA VAL A 519 37.76 -16.06 -1.76
C VAL A 519 36.63 -15.16 -2.25
N ASP A 520 35.84 -15.67 -3.18
CA ASP A 520 34.64 -15.02 -3.70
C ASP A 520 33.51 -15.28 -2.70
N LEU A 521 33.41 -14.43 -1.68
CA LEU A 521 32.30 -14.44 -0.73
C LEU A 521 31.15 -13.72 -1.42
N GLY A 522 30.16 -14.47 -1.87
CA GLY A 522 28.89 -13.89 -2.31
C GLY A 522 27.87 -14.17 -1.23
N ASN A 523 27.41 -13.12 -0.53
CA ASN A 523 26.48 -13.26 0.60
C ASN A 523 25.30 -12.27 0.58
N ILE A 524 25.21 -11.37 -0.41
CA ILE A 524 24.02 -10.52 -0.62
C ILE A 524 23.58 -10.60 -2.07
N LEU A 525 22.30 -10.91 -2.29
CA LEU A 525 21.69 -10.99 -3.62
C LEU A 525 20.66 -9.87 -3.80
N PHE A 526 20.96 -8.87 -4.63
CA PHE A 526 20.06 -7.74 -4.89
C PHE A 526 19.09 -7.98 -6.05
N TYR A 527 18.10 -7.09 -6.19
CA TYR A 527 17.13 -7.09 -7.28
C TYR A 527 17.82 -7.14 -8.66
N GLY A 528 17.29 -7.98 -9.55
CA GLY A 528 17.82 -8.15 -10.92
C GLY A 528 19.10 -8.99 -11.02
N GLN A 529 19.72 -9.38 -9.91
CA GLN A 529 20.87 -10.28 -9.93
C GLN A 529 20.43 -11.74 -9.96
N THR A 530 21.02 -12.53 -10.86
CA THR A 530 20.75 -13.98 -10.96
C THR A 530 21.83 -14.84 -10.29
N THR A 531 22.93 -14.21 -9.88
CA THR A 531 24.08 -14.82 -9.20
C THR A 531 24.62 -13.80 -8.23
N ILE A 532 25.08 -14.26 -7.06
CA ILE A 532 25.67 -13.35 -6.09
C ILE A 532 26.99 -12.81 -6.65
N THR A 533 27.00 -11.53 -7.04
CA THR A 533 28.23 -10.83 -7.47
C THR A 533 28.79 -9.95 -6.37
N ASP A 534 27.98 -9.65 -5.36
CA ASP A 534 28.25 -8.61 -4.39
C ASP A 534 28.55 -9.24 -3.02
N SER A 535 29.46 -8.58 -2.31
CA SER A 535 29.87 -8.90 -0.94
C SER A 535 29.83 -7.60 -0.16
N PHE A 536 29.82 -7.70 1.16
CA PHE A 536 30.44 -6.66 1.96
C PHE A 536 31.91 -7.02 2.19
N ASP A 537 32.76 -6.02 2.14
CA ASP A 537 34.17 -6.12 2.51
C ASP A 537 34.45 -5.12 3.62
N VAL A 538 35.16 -5.56 4.66
CA VAL A 538 35.35 -4.74 5.85
C VAL A 538 36.82 -4.61 6.22
N PHE A 539 37.28 -3.37 6.33
CA PHE A 539 38.61 -3.08 6.84
C PHE A 539 38.50 -2.94 8.36
N ASP A 540 38.97 -3.93 9.12
CA ASP A 540 39.11 -3.77 10.57
C ASP A 540 40.22 -2.77 10.91
N ALA A 541 40.30 -2.34 12.18
CA ALA A 541 41.33 -1.41 12.66
C ALA A 541 42.78 -1.90 12.48
N ASN A 542 42.99 -3.16 12.10
CA ASN A 542 44.30 -3.75 11.81
C ASN A 542 44.57 -3.92 10.31
N SER A 543 43.63 -3.54 9.44
CA SER A 543 43.79 -3.63 8.00
C SER A 543 44.98 -2.79 7.53
N THR A 544 45.72 -3.33 6.56
CA THR A 544 46.84 -2.64 5.90
C THR A 544 46.57 -2.35 4.43
N GLN A 545 45.32 -2.57 4.01
CA GLN A 545 44.91 -2.42 2.62
C GLN A 545 44.68 -0.97 2.24
N SER A 546 44.90 -0.69 0.97
CA SER A 546 44.67 0.63 0.37
C SER A 546 43.88 0.54 -0.95
N THR A 547 43.31 -0.63 -1.25
CA THR A 547 42.50 -0.89 -2.45
C THR A 547 41.37 -1.85 -2.10
N VAL A 548 40.18 -1.62 -2.64
CA VAL A 548 39.03 -2.52 -2.45
C VAL A 548 39.29 -3.93 -3.01
N PHE A 549 38.63 -4.97 -2.48
CA PHE A 549 38.95 -6.38 -2.80
C PHE A 549 38.40 -6.87 -4.15
N LYS A 550 37.19 -6.45 -4.54
CA LYS A 550 36.50 -6.89 -5.76
C LYS A 550 35.76 -5.71 -6.42
N LYS A 551 35.66 -5.74 -7.75
CA LYS A 551 34.91 -4.74 -8.53
C LYS A 551 33.43 -4.78 -8.16
N ASN A 552 32.77 -3.62 -8.16
CA ASN A 552 31.33 -3.49 -7.93
C ASN A 552 30.88 -4.07 -6.57
N THR A 553 31.71 -3.95 -5.55
CA THR A 553 31.44 -4.44 -4.18
C THR A 553 31.19 -3.23 -3.30
N VAL A 554 30.30 -3.37 -2.32
CA VAL A 554 30.13 -2.33 -1.29
C VAL A 554 31.22 -2.52 -0.23
N THR A 555 32.17 -1.60 -0.17
CA THR A 555 33.30 -1.65 0.77
C THR A 555 33.06 -0.74 1.97
N PHE A 556 33.32 -1.27 3.17
CA PHE A 556 33.15 -0.60 4.45
C PHE A 556 34.49 -0.45 5.16
N LEU A 557 34.78 0.78 5.56
CA LEU A 557 36.00 1.14 6.25
C LEU A 557 35.78 1.14 7.76
N ASN A 558 36.84 1.08 8.56
CA ASN A 558 36.74 1.20 10.03
C ASN A 558 36.64 2.67 10.43
N ASP A 559 36.30 2.93 11.70
CA ASP A 559 36.29 4.27 12.30
C ASP A 559 37.69 4.94 12.47
N LEU A 560 38.71 4.52 11.70
CA LEU A 560 40.02 5.19 11.65
C LEU A 560 40.20 5.85 10.29
N SER A 561 41.09 6.84 10.22
CA SER A 561 41.56 7.41 8.96
C SER A 561 42.08 6.34 8.00
N ASN A 562 41.40 6.15 6.88
CA ASN A 562 41.70 5.19 5.84
C ASN A 562 42.13 5.90 4.55
N ASN A 563 42.85 5.18 3.68
CA ASN A 563 43.26 5.68 2.37
C ASN A 563 43.06 4.55 1.36
N VAL A 564 41.98 4.64 0.59
CA VAL A 564 41.45 3.54 -0.20
C VAL A 564 41.09 4.02 -1.61
N SER A 565 41.57 3.28 -2.60
CA SER A 565 41.15 3.45 -3.99
C SER A 565 40.21 2.30 -4.41
N GLY A 566 39.21 2.65 -5.21
CA GLY A 566 38.39 1.74 -5.99
C GLY A 566 39.18 1.06 -7.11
N PHE A 567 38.48 0.48 -8.07
CA PHE A 567 39.06 -0.15 -9.24
C PHE A 567 38.83 0.69 -10.50
N ASP A 568 39.77 0.59 -11.43
CA ASP A 568 39.61 1.19 -12.75
C ASP A 568 38.59 0.39 -13.59
N ASN A 569 37.63 1.07 -14.23
CA ASN A 569 36.52 0.56 -15.02
C ASN A 569 35.55 -0.31 -14.20
N SER A 570 35.03 0.23 -13.09
CA SER A 570 34.01 -0.37 -12.23
C SER A 570 33.19 0.70 -11.55
N ASN A 571 31.95 0.37 -11.18
CA ASN A 571 31.11 1.26 -10.40
C ASN A 571 31.24 0.81 -8.94
N ASP A 572 32.07 1.50 -8.16
CA ASP A 572 32.44 1.11 -6.81
C ASP A 572 31.65 1.88 -5.76
N VAL A 573 31.27 1.22 -4.67
CA VAL A 573 30.56 1.85 -3.54
C VAL A 573 31.47 1.78 -2.31
N ILE A 574 31.98 2.92 -1.85
CA ILE A 574 32.97 2.99 -0.76
C ILE A 574 32.44 3.87 0.39
N ASN A 575 32.36 3.29 1.58
CA ASN A 575 31.85 3.94 2.78
C ASN A 575 32.95 4.07 3.86
N GLY A 576 33.38 5.31 4.14
CA GLY A 576 34.44 5.69 5.08
C GLY A 576 34.10 5.46 6.56
N GLN A 577 32.82 5.54 6.92
CA GLN A 577 32.34 5.49 8.30
C GLN A 577 32.88 6.64 9.17
N GLY A 578 34.01 6.47 9.85
CA GLY A 578 34.55 7.46 10.77
C GLY A 578 36.05 7.63 10.62
N GLY A 579 36.58 8.81 10.96
CA GLY A 579 37.99 9.14 10.78
C GLY A 579 38.20 10.09 9.59
N ASP A 580 39.43 10.58 9.44
CA ASP A 580 39.78 11.43 8.29
C ASP A 580 40.17 10.54 7.09
N ASP A 581 39.25 10.30 6.16
CA ASP A 581 39.43 9.34 5.06
C ASP A 581 39.88 9.97 3.74
N ILE A 582 40.59 9.20 2.92
CA ILE A 582 40.92 9.52 1.53
C ILE A 582 40.35 8.41 0.64
N LEU A 583 39.33 8.74 -0.16
CA LEU A 583 38.63 7.83 -1.06
C LEU A 583 38.83 8.26 -2.52
N GLU A 584 39.23 7.33 -3.39
CA GLU A 584 39.41 7.55 -4.83
C GLU A 584 38.59 6.53 -5.64
N GLY A 585 37.62 6.95 -6.46
CA GLY A 585 36.79 6.06 -7.30
C GLY A 585 37.52 5.51 -8.53
N LEU A 586 38.26 6.38 -9.22
CA LEU A 586 39.02 6.14 -10.46
C LEU A 586 38.18 6.21 -11.74
N SER A 587 37.63 5.12 -12.25
CA SER A 587 36.79 5.21 -13.45
C SER A 587 35.61 4.25 -13.42
N GLY A 588 34.47 4.73 -13.89
CA GLY A 588 33.16 4.15 -13.68
C GLY A 588 32.28 5.13 -12.90
N ASN A 589 31.02 4.77 -12.65
CA ASN A 589 30.11 5.64 -11.89
C ASN A 589 30.15 5.21 -10.43
N ASP A 590 30.89 5.95 -9.62
CA ASP A 590 31.23 5.57 -8.24
C ASP A 590 30.34 6.26 -7.20
N ILE A 591 30.16 5.62 -6.05
CA ILE A 591 29.50 6.19 -4.87
C ILE A 591 30.50 6.23 -3.72
N LEU A 592 30.91 7.43 -3.33
CA LEU A 592 31.88 7.65 -2.26
C LEU A 592 31.22 8.36 -1.09
N ARG A 593 31.23 7.74 0.10
CA ARG A 593 30.68 8.32 1.34
C ARG A 593 31.78 8.49 2.37
N GLY A 594 32.10 9.73 2.75
CA GLY A 594 33.15 10.04 3.71
C GLY A 594 32.78 9.74 5.17
N GLY A 595 31.51 9.90 5.55
CA GLY A 595 31.08 9.71 6.93
C GLY A 595 31.60 10.79 7.89
N ASP A 596 31.94 10.42 9.11
CA ASP A 596 32.41 11.33 10.16
C ASP A 596 33.91 11.64 10.05
N GLY A 597 34.30 12.90 9.87
CA GLY A 597 35.71 13.30 9.92
C GLY A 597 36.08 14.32 8.84
N ASN A 598 37.36 14.55 8.58
CA ASN A 598 37.79 15.46 7.52
C ASN A 598 38.23 14.64 6.30
N ASN A 599 37.31 14.44 5.36
CA ASN A 599 37.45 13.48 4.28
C ASN A 599 37.90 14.13 2.97
N ILE A 600 38.62 13.37 2.14
CA ILE A 600 38.99 13.73 0.77
C ILE A 600 38.39 12.68 -0.17
N LEU A 601 37.43 13.07 -1.00
CA LEU A 601 36.75 12.20 -1.94
C LEU A 601 37.06 12.66 -3.37
N ASN A 602 37.55 11.74 -4.21
CA ASN A 602 37.77 11.98 -5.63
C ASN A 602 37.00 10.94 -6.44
N GLY A 603 36.01 11.36 -7.25
CA GLY A 603 35.23 10.48 -8.12
C GLY A 603 36.10 9.89 -9.22
N GLY A 604 36.51 10.72 -10.18
CA GLY A 604 37.41 10.32 -11.25
C GLY A 604 36.79 10.49 -12.62
N ASP A 605 36.79 9.44 -13.45
CA ASP A 605 36.13 9.43 -14.76
C ASP A 605 34.78 8.69 -14.66
N GLY A 606 33.65 9.37 -14.84
CA GLY A 606 32.32 8.77 -14.79
C GLY A 606 31.32 9.73 -14.16
N ASN A 607 30.07 9.30 -14.01
CA ASN A 607 29.08 10.10 -13.29
C ASN A 607 29.04 9.64 -11.84
N ASP A 608 29.73 10.37 -10.97
CA ASP A 608 29.99 9.95 -9.59
C ASP A 608 29.04 10.61 -8.60
N THR A 609 28.79 9.94 -7.47
CA THR A 609 28.04 10.48 -6.33
C THR A 609 28.94 10.55 -5.10
N LEU A 610 29.22 11.76 -4.63
CA LEU A 610 30.12 12.00 -3.49
C LEU A 610 29.33 12.61 -2.33
N ASN A 611 29.33 11.94 -1.17
CA ASN A 611 28.80 12.47 0.08
C ASN A 611 29.93 12.70 1.08
N GLY A 612 30.19 13.96 1.44
CA GLY A 612 31.27 14.30 2.38
C GLY A 612 31.02 13.86 3.82
N GLY A 613 29.76 13.73 4.24
CA GLY A 613 29.37 13.51 5.62
C GLY A 613 29.68 14.72 6.53
N THR A 614 29.96 14.46 7.80
CA THR A 614 30.26 15.52 8.79
C THR A 614 31.73 15.97 8.67
N GLY A 615 32.13 17.05 9.36
CA GLY A 615 33.51 17.56 9.36
C GLY A 615 33.92 18.38 8.11
N ASN A 616 35.23 18.70 7.98
CA ASN A 616 35.74 19.55 6.91
C ASN A 616 36.22 18.68 5.73
N ASN A 617 35.47 18.71 4.65
CA ASN A 617 35.60 17.77 3.55
C ASN A 617 36.07 18.45 2.27
N THR A 618 36.83 17.70 1.46
CA THR A 618 37.24 18.07 0.11
C THR A 618 36.67 17.07 -0.89
N LEU A 619 35.76 17.50 -1.76
CA LEU A 619 35.17 16.67 -2.80
C LEU A 619 35.62 17.16 -4.18
N ASN A 620 35.94 16.21 -5.06
CA ASN A 620 36.30 16.46 -6.45
C ASN A 620 35.58 15.42 -7.32
N GLY A 621 34.61 15.87 -8.13
CA GLY A 621 33.83 14.99 -9.02
C GLY A 621 34.74 14.37 -10.09
N GLY A 622 35.30 15.20 -10.95
CA GLY A 622 36.28 14.77 -11.95
C GLY A 622 35.78 15.01 -13.37
N ASN A 623 35.71 13.98 -14.20
CA ASN A 623 35.13 14.06 -15.54
C ASN A 623 33.81 13.31 -15.56
N GLY A 624 32.74 13.94 -16.03
CA GLY A 624 31.40 13.35 -16.08
C GLY A 624 30.41 14.27 -15.40
N ASN A 625 29.16 13.83 -15.26
CA ASN A 625 28.14 14.62 -14.59
C ASN A 625 28.00 14.12 -13.16
N ASP A 626 28.55 14.87 -12.22
CA ASP A 626 28.71 14.43 -10.84
C ASP A 626 27.65 15.00 -9.90
N SER A 627 27.33 14.26 -8.84
CA SER A 627 26.42 14.65 -7.77
C SER A 627 27.17 14.75 -6.45
N LEU A 628 27.37 15.98 -5.98
CA LEU A 628 28.13 16.27 -4.76
C LEU A 628 27.15 16.70 -3.67
N ASN A 629 27.09 15.93 -2.59
CA ASN A 629 26.11 16.13 -1.52
C ASN A 629 26.77 16.30 -0.15
N PHE A 630 26.17 17.15 0.68
CA PHE A 630 26.42 17.23 2.10
C PHE A 630 25.10 17.14 2.84
N ASP A 631 24.93 16.08 3.62
CA ASP A 631 23.80 15.95 4.53
C ASP A 631 23.75 17.13 5.51
N SER A 632 22.58 17.38 6.12
CA SER A 632 22.29 18.53 6.98
C SER A 632 23.48 18.96 7.85
N LEU A 633 24.07 20.11 7.54
CA LEU A 633 25.28 20.60 8.20
C LEU A 633 24.91 21.26 9.54
N SER A 634 25.02 20.48 10.62
CA SER A 634 24.71 20.94 11.99
C SER A 634 25.66 22.03 12.52
N THR A 635 26.82 22.21 11.89
CA THR A 635 27.79 23.26 12.23
C THR A 635 28.42 23.84 10.96
N LEU A 636 28.82 25.11 11.03
CA LEU A 636 29.52 25.83 9.97
C LEU A 636 30.98 25.33 9.86
N VAL A 637 31.16 24.16 9.27
CA VAL A 637 32.45 23.57 8.86
C VAL A 637 32.90 24.17 7.53
N THR A 638 34.19 24.02 7.18
CA THR A 638 34.73 24.49 5.89
C THR A 638 34.75 23.34 4.88
N GLN A 639 33.91 23.44 3.84
CA GLN A 639 33.91 22.50 2.71
C GLN A 639 34.63 23.07 1.48
N THR A 640 35.30 22.19 0.73
CA THR A 640 35.93 22.51 -0.56
C THR A 640 35.42 21.57 -1.63
N VAL A 641 34.89 22.11 -2.72
CA VAL A 641 34.23 21.34 -3.79
C VAL A 641 34.73 21.76 -5.17
N ASP A 642 34.99 20.78 -6.03
CA ASP A 642 35.26 20.94 -7.46
C ASP A 642 34.39 19.93 -8.20
N GLY A 643 33.38 20.35 -8.98
CA GLY A 643 32.61 19.39 -9.79
C GLY A 643 33.50 18.79 -10.87
N GLY A 644 34.25 19.65 -11.56
CA GLY A 644 35.26 19.26 -12.52
C GLY A 644 34.81 19.56 -13.94
N ALA A 645 34.64 18.54 -14.76
CA ALA A 645 34.27 18.66 -16.16
C ALA A 645 33.00 17.87 -16.46
N GLY A 646 31.90 18.58 -16.64
CA GLY A 646 30.63 18.02 -17.10
C GLY A 646 29.51 18.98 -16.75
N ASN A 647 28.37 18.43 -16.34
CA ASN A 647 27.29 19.19 -15.73
C ASN A 647 27.10 18.66 -14.31
N ASP A 648 27.66 19.38 -13.35
CA ASP A 648 27.84 18.93 -11.98
C ASP A 648 26.84 19.61 -11.05
N SER A 649 26.30 18.83 -10.11
CA SER A 649 25.31 19.29 -9.14
C SER A 649 25.87 19.31 -7.72
N LEU A 650 25.52 20.33 -6.95
CA LEU A 650 25.90 20.48 -5.55
C LEU A 650 24.67 20.70 -4.67
N SER A 651 24.49 19.84 -3.68
CA SER A 651 23.42 19.91 -2.69
C SER A 651 23.96 20.05 -1.27
N PHE A 652 23.44 21.02 -0.50
CA PHE A 652 23.69 21.12 0.95
C PHE A 652 22.62 21.96 1.67
N SER A 653 22.49 21.74 2.99
CA SER A 653 21.55 22.46 3.84
C SER A 653 22.23 23.04 5.10
N TYR A 654 22.02 24.34 5.34
CA TYR A 654 22.43 25.06 6.54
C TYR A 654 21.26 25.45 7.45
N SER A 655 20.11 24.78 7.33
CA SER A 655 18.89 25.12 8.10
C SER A 655 19.09 25.10 9.63
N SER A 656 20.07 24.34 10.13
CA SER A 656 20.45 24.28 11.55
C SER A 656 21.53 25.29 11.99
N ALA A 657 22.07 26.11 11.09
CA ALA A 657 23.12 27.07 11.41
C ALA A 657 22.59 28.27 12.23
N THR A 658 23.46 28.86 13.06
CA THR A 658 23.07 29.92 14.02
C THR A 658 23.40 31.35 13.57
N THR A 659 23.79 31.55 12.31
CA THR A 659 24.14 32.85 11.71
C THR A 659 23.90 32.80 10.21
N GLY A 660 23.55 33.95 9.61
CA GLY A 660 23.39 34.07 8.17
C GLY A 660 24.68 33.86 7.37
N ILE A 661 24.52 33.59 6.09
CA ILE A 661 25.56 33.25 5.13
C ILE A 661 25.54 34.18 3.92
N THR A 662 26.71 34.39 3.33
CA THR A 662 26.88 35.26 2.15
C THR A 662 27.74 34.56 1.12
N SER A 663 27.18 34.40 -0.08
CA SER A 663 27.84 33.91 -1.28
C SER A 663 28.60 35.04 -1.99
N THR A 664 29.79 34.73 -2.51
CA THR A 664 30.60 35.67 -3.30
C THR A 664 31.35 34.93 -4.38
N PHE A 665 31.10 35.30 -5.64
CA PHE A 665 31.79 34.75 -6.80
C PHE A 665 33.07 35.53 -7.15
N ASN A 666 34.17 34.83 -7.34
CA ASN A 666 35.42 35.39 -7.86
C ASN A 666 35.63 34.98 -9.33
N PRO A 667 35.42 35.90 -10.30
CA PRO A 667 35.52 35.59 -11.72
C PRO A 667 36.96 35.31 -12.20
N THR A 668 37.98 35.62 -11.39
CA THR A 668 39.38 35.32 -11.74
C THR A 668 39.73 33.86 -11.46
N THR A 669 39.17 33.30 -10.40
CA THR A 669 39.42 31.91 -9.99
C THR A 669 38.29 30.97 -10.36
N ASN A 670 37.14 31.50 -10.81
CA ASN A 670 35.89 30.76 -10.98
C ASN A 670 35.43 30.06 -9.69
N ILE A 671 35.72 30.65 -8.53
CA ILE A 671 35.38 30.07 -7.22
C ILE A 671 34.29 30.92 -6.59
N THR A 672 33.21 30.27 -6.17
CA THR A 672 32.23 30.85 -5.26
C THR A 672 32.59 30.48 -3.83
N VAL A 673 32.51 31.45 -2.94
CA VAL A 673 32.76 31.29 -1.51
C VAL A 673 31.50 31.66 -0.75
N ILE A 674 31.05 30.78 0.14
CA ILE A 674 30.02 31.06 1.14
C ILE A 674 30.70 31.30 2.47
N SER A 675 30.32 32.40 3.12
CA SER A 675 30.92 32.85 4.38
C SER A 675 29.85 33.20 5.40
N SER A 676 30.05 32.83 6.68
CA SER A 676 29.15 33.18 7.78
C SER A 676 29.50 34.52 8.43
N THR A 677 30.74 34.97 8.25
CA THR A 677 31.23 36.31 8.57
C THR A 677 32.30 36.68 7.55
N ALA A 678 32.65 37.97 7.46
CA ALA A 678 33.65 38.46 6.50
C ALA A 678 35.01 37.73 6.54
N ASP A 679 35.34 37.08 7.65
CA ASP A 679 36.61 36.36 7.86
C ASP A 679 36.45 34.82 7.97
N THR A 680 35.23 34.27 7.83
CA THR A 680 34.96 32.83 8.04
C THR A 680 34.31 32.20 6.81
N THR A 681 35.10 31.50 6.00
CA THR A 681 34.64 30.67 4.89
C THR A 681 34.10 29.33 5.40
N VAL A 682 32.87 29.01 5.01
CA VAL A 682 32.18 27.77 5.38
C VAL A 682 32.01 26.86 4.16
N PHE A 683 31.97 27.43 2.96
CA PHE A 683 31.93 26.65 1.74
C PHE A 683 32.74 27.32 0.64
N SER A 684 33.46 26.55 -0.16
CA SER A 684 34.06 27.01 -1.40
C SER A 684 33.85 25.99 -2.49
N TYR A 685 33.32 26.42 -3.64
CA TYR A 685 33.05 25.56 -4.76
C TYR A 685 33.40 26.22 -6.09
N LYS A 686 33.62 25.40 -7.12
CA LYS A 686 33.83 25.81 -8.52
C LYS A 686 33.41 24.69 -9.45
N ASN A 687 33.18 25.04 -10.72
CA ASN A 687 32.75 24.09 -11.76
C ASN A 687 31.52 23.31 -11.30
N ILE A 688 30.47 24.05 -10.92
CA ILE A 688 29.17 23.51 -10.54
C ILE A 688 28.16 24.27 -11.39
N GLU A 689 27.30 23.53 -12.07
CA GLU A 689 26.31 24.06 -13.00
C GLU A 689 24.89 23.99 -12.42
N GLN A 690 24.67 23.23 -11.35
CA GLN A 690 23.38 23.15 -10.67
C GLN A 690 23.56 23.16 -9.15
N LEU A 691 22.81 24.02 -8.47
CA LEU A 691 22.83 24.19 -7.02
C LEU A 691 21.47 23.83 -6.42
N ASN A 692 21.49 23.05 -5.33
CA ASN A 692 20.34 22.85 -4.46
C ASN A 692 20.72 23.25 -3.04
N ILE A 693 20.38 24.48 -2.66
CA ILE A 693 20.87 25.10 -1.43
C ILE A 693 19.70 25.46 -0.53
N THR A 694 19.75 24.97 0.70
CA THR A 694 18.93 25.49 1.79
C THR A 694 19.79 26.37 2.70
N GLY A 695 19.41 27.64 2.85
CA GLY A 695 20.04 28.64 3.70
C GLY A 695 19.72 28.45 5.18
N THR A 696 19.66 29.55 5.91
CA THR A 696 19.58 29.60 7.38
C THR A 696 18.28 30.26 7.85
N ASP A 697 18.11 30.38 9.18
CA ASP A 697 17.02 31.17 9.77
C ASP A 697 17.34 32.68 9.89
N TYR A 698 18.40 33.16 9.23
CA TYR A 698 18.92 34.51 9.33
C TYR A 698 19.15 35.14 7.95
N ASP A 699 19.29 36.47 7.91
CA ASP A 699 19.55 37.23 6.68
C ASP A 699 20.71 36.64 5.85
N ASP A 700 20.36 36.07 4.71
CA ASP A 700 21.25 35.39 3.78
C ASP A 700 21.42 36.16 2.45
N TYR A 701 22.58 35.97 1.82
CA TYR A 701 22.83 36.40 0.44
C TYR A 701 23.28 35.19 -0.37
N LEU A 702 22.39 34.65 -1.22
CA LEU A 702 22.66 33.48 -2.05
C LEU A 702 22.81 33.90 -3.51
N LEU A 703 23.80 33.29 -4.18
CA LEU A 703 24.03 33.41 -5.61
C LEU A 703 23.91 32.02 -6.21
N GLY A 704 23.09 31.90 -7.24
CA GLY A 704 23.08 30.77 -8.15
C GLY A 704 24.25 30.81 -9.13
N SER A 705 24.18 29.92 -10.11
CA SER A 705 25.16 29.56 -11.09
C SER A 705 24.69 30.03 -12.49
N ASN A 706 25.04 29.30 -13.54
CA ASN A 706 24.51 29.57 -14.89
C ASN A 706 23.60 28.43 -15.40
N GLY A 707 23.27 27.47 -14.55
CA GLY A 707 22.28 26.44 -14.85
C GLY A 707 21.14 26.49 -13.85
N ASN A 708 20.23 25.53 -13.96
CA ASN A 708 18.93 25.57 -13.28
C ASN A 708 19.08 25.24 -11.79
N ASP A 709 19.02 26.26 -10.95
CA ASP A 709 19.24 26.17 -9.52
C ASP A 709 17.95 26.06 -8.71
N THR A 710 18.06 25.55 -7.49
CA THR A 710 17.00 25.55 -6.48
C THR A 710 17.54 26.14 -5.20
N LEU A 711 17.07 27.35 -4.86
CA LEU A 711 17.59 28.12 -3.73
C LEU A 711 16.46 28.42 -2.74
N ARG A 712 16.63 27.93 -1.50
CA ARG A 712 15.71 28.10 -0.37
C ARG A 712 16.40 28.84 0.76
N PRO A 713 16.37 30.19 0.82
CA PRO A 713 17.19 30.91 1.78
C PRO A 713 16.74 30.72 3.24
N GLY A 714 15.47 30.39 3.50
CA GLY A 714 14.96 30.17 4.85
C GLY A 714 14.31 31.43 5.45
N ASN A 715 14.44 31.66 6.76
CA ASN A 715 13.91 32.85 7.43
C ASN A 715 14.93 33.99 7.41
N GLY A 716 14.47 35.23 7.60
CA GLY A 716 15.33 36.41 7.60
C GLY A 716 15.01 37.35 6.47
N ASN A 717 15.77 38.43 6.33
CA ASN A 717 15.66 39.33 5.17
C ASN A 717 16.70 38.90 4.13
N ASP A 718 16.31 37.96 3.29
CA ASP A 718 17.23 37.32 2.38
C ASP A 718 17.30 38.04 1.03
N THR A 719 18.43 37.90 0.37
CA THR A 719 18.62 38.30 -1.02
C THR A 719 19.12 37.10 -1.81
N VAL A 720 18.39 36.75 -2.86
CA VAL A 720 18.72 35.62 -3.74
C VAL A 720 18.81 36.13 -5.16
N ASP A 721 19.81 35.65 -5.88
CA ASP A 721 20.06 35.90 -7.30
C ASP A 721 20.25 34.53 -7.96
N GLY A 722 19.31 34.10 -8.81
CA GLY A 722 19.33 32.81 -9.50
C GLY A 722 20.44 32.77 -10.55
N GLY A 723 20.58 33.86 -11.31
CA GLY A 723 21.66 34.03 -12.26
C GLY A 723 21.18 33.76 -13.68
N ALA A 724 21.67 32.69 -14.30
CA ALA A 724 21.16 32.26 -15.60
C ALA A 724 20.72 30.80 -15.51
N GLY A 725 19.75 30.38 -16.32
CA GLY A 725 19.12 29.08 -16.19
C GLY A 725 17.66 29.24 -15.78
N ASP A 726 16.87 28.16 -15.86
CA ASP A 726 15.49 28.20 -15.36
C ASP A 726 15.52 27.86 -13.86
N ASP A 727 15.47 28.87 -12.99
CA ASP A 727 15.71 28.76 -11.55
C ASP A 727 14.44 28.62 -10.71
N LEU A 728 14.54 27.93 -9.57
CA LEU A 728 13.50 27.88 -8.53
C LEU A 728 13.98 28.61 -7.27
N LEU A 729 13.39 29.77 -6.99
CA LEU A 729 13.67 30.56 -5.79
C LEU A 729 12.47 30.48 -4.85
N ASP A 730 12.65 29.83 -3.71
CA ASP A 730 11.54 29.42 -2.84
C ASP A 730 11.70 29.92 -1.40
N ILE A 731 10.86 30.88 -1.03
CA ILE A 731 10.72 31.44 0.32
C ILE A 731 9.40 31.00 0.97
N SER A 732 8.88 29.85 0.57
CA SER A 732 7.66 29.32 1.16
C SER A 732 7.87 29.04 2.65
N LEU A 733 6.84 29.33 3.45
CA LEU A 733 6.86 29.20 4.91
C LEU A 733 7.91 30.08 5.65
N SER A 734 8.54 31.05 4.98
CA SER A 734 9.50 31.95 5.61
C SER A 734 8.87 33.21 6.22
N THR A 735 9.65 33.85 7.09
CA THR A 735 9.36 35.18 7.63
C THR A 735 10.47 36.16 7.30
N GLY A 736 10.11 37.40 6.94
CA GLY A 736 11.05 38.48 6.67
C GLY A 736 10.78 39.15 5.33
N ASN A 737 11.52 40.21 5.02
CA ASN A 737 11.41 40.91 3.74
C ASN A 737 12.47 40.36 2.78
N HIS A 738 12.05 39.51 1.85
CA HIS A 738 12.94 38.85 0.91
C HIS A 738 13.04 39.61 -0.43
N LEU A 739 14.20 39.52 -1.07
CA LEU A 739 14.45 39.97 -2.44
C LEU A 739 14.90 38.77 -3.28
N LEU A 740 14.07 38.34 -4.22
CA LEU A 740 14.37 37.27 -5.17
C LEU A 740 14.56 37.86 -6.57
N ASN A 741 15.65 37.51 -7.24
CA ASN A 741 15.88 37.84 -8.65
C ASN A 741 16.14 36.54 -9.40
N GLY A 742 15.30 36.19 -10.38
CA GLY A 742 15.47 35.01 -11.23
C GLY A 742 16.70 35.19 -12.11
N GLY A 743 16.66 36.16 -13.01
CA GLY A 743 17.78 36.52 -13.87
C GLY A 743 17.49 36.22 -15.33
N ASP A 744 18.37 35.50 -16.02
CA ASP A 744 18.17 35.07 -17.41
C ASP A 744 17.62 33.63 -17.45
N GLY A 745 16.37 33.42 -17.86
CA GLY A 745 15.74 32.09 -17.92
C GLY A 745 14.26 32.16 -17.65
N ASN A 746 13.55 31.02 -17.69
CA ASN A 746 12.15 30.98 -17.27
C ASN A 746 12.09 30.57 -15.80
N ASP A 747 12.06 31.56 -14.92
CA ASP A 747 12.26 31.38 -13.50
C ASP A 747 10.93 31.18 -12.75
N SER A 748 10.99 30.47 -11.63
CA SER A 748 9.89 30.26 -10.72
C SER A 748 10.22 30.82 -9.35
N LEU A 749 9.60 31.94 -8.99
CA LEU A 749 9.79 32.63 -7.72
C LEU A 749 8.54 32.47 -6.85
N GLN A 750 8.69 31.84 -5.68
CA GLN A 750 7.54 31.41 -4.88
C GLN A 750 7.62 31.84 -3.42
N ALA A 751 6.49 32.32 -2.90
CA ALA A 751 6.26 32.60 -1.50
C ALA A 751 4.88 32.05 -1.08
N LEU A 752 4.81 30.75 -0.80
CA LEU A 752 3.54 30.04 -0.54
C LEU A 752 3.35 29.68 0.94
N SER A 753 2.21 30.05 1.52
CA SER A 753 1.86 29.63 2.88
C SER A 753 1.18 28.25 2.95
N ASP A 754 0.99 27.58 1.80
CA ASP A 754 0.17 26.37 1.70
C ASP A 754 0.96 25.07 1.95
N ILE A 755 0.18 24.04 2.27
CA ILE A 755 0.53 22.76 2.91
C ILE A 755 1.66 22.04 2.15
N TYR A 756 2.81 21.85 2.80
CA TYR A 756 3.85 20.94 2.35
C TYR A 756 3.79 19.65 3.19
N TYR A 757 3.94 18.52 2.50
CA TYR A 757 4.44 17.31 3.12
C TYR A 757 5.95 17.43 3.09
N ASP A 758 6.62 17.47 4.24
CA ASP A 758 8.08 17.50 4.28
C ASP A 758 8.69 16.32 3.50
N GLU A 759 10.02 16.30 3.37
CA GLU A 759 10.75 15.19 2.73
C GLU A 759 10.49 13.80 3.37
N PHE A 760 9.79 13.77 4.51
CA PHE A 760 9.37 12.59 5.26
C PHE A 760 7.85 12.36 5.26
N GLY A 761 7.08 13.11 4.47
CA GLY A 761 5.62 12.96 4.38
C GLY A 761 4.82 13.57 5.53
N ASN A 762 5.41 14.41 6.39
CA ASN A 762 4.72 15.06 7.50
C ASN A 762 4.03 16.37 7.12
N PHE A 763 2.88 16.61 7.72
CA PHE A 763 2.10 17.83 7.54
C PHE A 763 2.79 19.05 8.20
N VAL A 764 3.21 20.03 7.40
CA VAL A 764 3.76 21.30 7.89
C VAL A 764 2.85 22.47 7.50
N SER A 765 2.45 23.28 8.50
CA SER A 765 1.69 24.51 8.30
C SER A 765 2.46 25.71 8.84
N GLY A 766 2.71 26.70 7.99
CA GLY A 766 3.37 27.96 8.36
C GLY A 766 2.53 29.19 7.97
N SER A 767 3.07 30.37 8.19
CA SER A 767 2.47 31.64 7.74
C SER A 767 3.57 32.53 7.17
N ILE A 768 3.34 33.10 5.99
CA ILE A 768 4.29 34.03 5.37
C ILE A 768 4.01 35.45 5.83
N SER A 769 5.07 36.18 6.16
CA SER A 769 5.02 37.59 6.55
C SER A 769 6.18 38.36 5.97
N GLY A 770 5.98 39.66 5.75
CA GLY A 770 7.00 40.56 5.21
C GLY A 770 6.62 41.14 3.85
N ASP A 771 7.26 42.27 3.52
CA ASP A 771 7.10 42.97 2.26
C ASP A 771 8.15 42.43 1.26
N ASN A 772 7.74 41.44 0.45
CA ASN A 772 8.65 40.71 -0.44
C ASN A 772 8.75 41.34 -1.82
N THR A 773 9.91 41.21 -2.46
CA THR A 773 10.16 41.62 -3.84
C THR A 773 10.60 40.40 -4.66
N LEU A 774 9.84 40.06 -5.68
CA LEU A 774 10.13 39.01 -6.65
C LEU A 774 10.34 39.65 -8.02
N ASN A 775 11.51 39.47 -8.61
CA ASN A 775 11.85 39.95 -9.94
C ASN A 775 12.16 38.75 -10.84
N GLY A 776 11.38 38.51 -11.88
CA GLY A 776 11.58 37.42 -12.85
C GLY A 776 12.86 37.65 -13.63
N GLY A 777 12.91 38.72 -14.42
CA GLY A 777 14.09 39.10 -15.18
C GLY A 777 13.83 38.96 -16.67
N ALA A 778 14.55 38.08 -17.35
CA ALA A 778 14.40 37.85 -18.78
C ALA A 778 14.03 36.40 -19.06
N GLY A 779 12.86 36.17 -19.65
CA GLY A 779 12.28 34.87 -19.94
C GLY A 779 10.80 34.87 -19.55
N ASN A 780 10.12 33.73 -19.64
CA ASN A 780 8.70 33.66 -19.27
C ASN A 780 8.60 33.15 -17.83
N ASP A 781 8.41 34.06 -16.89
CA ASP A 781 8.57 33.79 -15.48
C ASP A 781 7.25 33.50 -14.76
N TYR A 782 7.33 32.74 -13.68
CA TYR A 782 6.21 32.44 -12.79
C TYR A 782 6.51 32.99 -11.39
N LEU A 783 5.80 34.04 -10.99
CA LEU A 783 5.95 34.69 -9.70
C LEU A 783 4.66 34.51 -8.91
N ASP A 784 4.72 33.84 -7.75
CA ASP A 784 3.52 33.53 -6.98
C ASP A 784 3.68 33.78 -5.48
N ILE A 785 2.73 34.53 -4.92
CA ILE A 785 2.64 34.81 -3.49
C ILE A 785 1.26 34.40 -2.99
N TYR A 786 1.24 33.44 -2.08
CA TYR A 786 0.00 32.91 -1.53
C TYR A 786 -0.09 33.08 -0.01
N SER A 787 -1.16 33.75 0.41
CA SER A 787 -1.55 33.99 1.81
C SER A 787 -0.50 34.73 2.65
N SER A 788 0.28 35.61 2.02
CA SER A 788 1.16 36.57 2.72
C SER A 788 0.36 37.69 3.42
N THR A 789 0.91 38.21 4.52
CA THR A 789 0.35 39.36 5.25
C THR A 789 0.96 40.71 4.88
N GLY A 790 2.08 40.75 4.14
CA GLY A 790 2.76 41.98 3.77
C GLY A 790 2.37 42.55 2.41
N ASN A 791 2.92 43.72 2.07
CA ASN A 791 2.78 44.40 0.79
C ASN A 791 3.89 43.92 -0.14
N ASN A 792 3.55 43.21 -1.20
CA ASN A 792 4.54 42.58 -2.06
C ASN A 792 4.69 43.31 -3.40
N LEU A 793 5.87 43.21 -3.97
CA LEU A 793 6.23 43.68 -5.30
C LEU A 793 6.59 42.47 -6.17
N LEU A 794 5.91 42.30 -7.28
CA LEU A 794 6.25 41.33 -8.33
C LEU A 794 6.55 42.11 -9.61
N ASP A 795 7.66 41.79 -10.25
CA ASP A 795 8.11 42.38 -11.52
C ASP A 795 8.48 41.23 -12.46
N GLY A 796 7.70 41.01 -13.53
CA GLY A 796 7.92 39.93 -14.50
C GLY A 796 9.20 40.18 -15.30
N GLY A 797 9.22 41.30 -16.04
CA GLY A 797 10.39 41.76 -16.77
C GLY A 797 10.23 41.58 -18.27
N ASP A 798 11.16 40.89 -18.93
CA ASP A 798 11.13 40.63 -20.37
C ASP A 798 10.59 39.22 -20.64
N GLY A 799 9.37 39.06 -21.14
CA GLY A 799 8.79 37.79 -21.56
C GLY A 799 7.29 37.73 -21.33
N ASN A 800 6.67 36.55 -21.45
CA ASN A 800 5.24 36.41 -21.17
C ASN A 800 5.09 35.81 -19.78
N ASP A 801 4.85 36.66 -18.79
CA ASP A 801 4.99 36.31 -17.39
C ASP A 801 3.63 36.01 -16.74
N ILE A 802 3.67 35.23 -15.66
CA ILE A 802 2.51 34.92 -14.84
C ILE A 802 2.79 35.38 -13.41
N LEU A 803 2.08 36.42 -12.99
CA LEU A 803 2.20 37.01 -11.66
C LEU A 803 0.91 36.75 -10.87
N GLY A 804 1.04 36.06 -9.74
CA GLY A 804 -0.06 35.71 -8.85
C GLY A 804 0.14 36.26 -7.44
N VAL A 805 -0.86 36.97 -6.91
CA VAL A 805 -0.89 37.35 -5.49
C VAL A 805 -2.24 37.07 -4.85
N SER A 806 -2.25 36.21 -3.84
CA SER A 806 -3.36 36.04 -2.91
C SER A 806 -2.95 36.57 -1.54
N SER A 807 -3.24 37.84 -1.24
CA SER A 807 -2.79 38.44 0.03
C SER A 807 -3.76 39.48 0.58
N ALA A 808 -3.60 39.80 1.87
CA ALA A 808 -4.35 40.90 2.49
C ALA A 808 -3.65 42.27 2.32
N GLY A 809 -2.38 42.29 1.91
CA GLY A 809 -1.57 43.49 1.72
C GLY A 809 -1.88 44.21 0.40
N ASN A 810 -1.40 45.44 0.27
CA ASN A 810 -1.48 46.23 -0.95
C ASN A 810 -0.29 45.88 -1.84
N ASN A 811 -0.52 45.16 -2.93
CA ASN A 811 0.56 44.64 -3.76
C ASN A 811 0.73 45.44 -5.05
N VAL A 812 1.91 45.34 -5.63
CA VAL A 812 2.27 45.94 -6.91
C VAL A 812 2.77 44.84 -7.83
N LEU A 813 2.16 44.71 -9.01
CA LEU A 813 2.53 43.76 -10.05
C LEU A 813 2.87 44.55 -11.32
N TYR A 814 4.05 44.33 -11.87
CA TYR A 814 4.48 44.81 -13.18
C TYR A 814 4.66 43.60 -14.10
N GLY A 815 3.97 43.55 -15.24
CA GLY A 815 4.18 42.52 -16.27
C GLY A 815 5.50 42.76 -16.98
N GLY A 816 5.60 43.89 -17.69
CA GLY A 816 6.83 44.32 -18.34
C GLY A 816 6.69 44.26 -19.86
N ASN A 817 7.58 43.57 -20.55
CA ASN A 817 7.54 43.39 -22.01
C ASN A 817 7.06 41.98 -22.36
N GLY A 818 5.91 41.84 -22.99
CA GLY A 818 5.35 40.58 -23.48
C GLY A 818 3.88 40.49 -23.11
N ASN A 819 3.25 39.34 -23.36
CA ASN A 819 1.83 39.18 -23.09
C ASN A 819 1.64 38.54 -21.71
N ASP A 820 1.34 39.35 -20.71
CA ASP A 820 1.42 38.97 -19.31
C ASP A 820 0.07 38.62 -18.69
N ILE A 821 0.10 37.81 -17.64
CA ILE A 821 -1.06 37.44 -16.84
C ILE A 821 -0.82 37.87 -15.40
N LEU A 822 -1.55 38.91 -14.97
CA LEU A 822 -1.47 39.45 -13.62
C LEU A 822 -2.77 39.15 -12.87
N ASN A 823 -2.68 38.36 -11.79
CA ASN A 823 -3.83 37.95 -10.99
C ASN A 823 -3.68 38.38 -9.53
N VAL A 824 -4.69 39.09 -9.01
CA VAL A 824 -4.78 39.40 -7.58
C VAL A 824 -6.08 38.90 -6.95
N PHE A 825 -5.93 38.33 -5.76
CA PHE A 825 -7.01 37.84 -4.90
C PHE A 825 -6.90 38.50 -3.51
N GLY A 826 -7.89 38.28 -2.64
CA GLY A 826 -7.86 38.79 -1.26
C GLY A 826 -8.51 40.17 -1.07
N SER A 827 -7.99 41.00 -0.17
CA SER A 827 -8.69 42.23 0.26
C SER A 827 -7.88 43.53 0.15
N GLY A 828 -6.59 43.46 -0.20
CA GLY A 828 -5.77 44.65 -0.35
C GLY A 828 -6.10 45.46 -1.61
N ASN A 829 -5.68 46.72 -1.63
CA ASN A 829 -5.75 47.61 -2.78
C ASN A 829 -4.49 47.43 -3.62
N ASN A 830 -4.61 46.93 -4.84
CA ASN A 830 -3.46 46.55 -5.65
C ASN A 830 -3.26 47.49 -6.85
N LEU A 831 -2.01 47.57 -7.30
CA LEU A 831 -1.62 48.13 -8.59
C LEU A 831 -1.19 46.98 -9.50
N LEU A 832 -1.84 46.84 -10.65
CA LEU A 832 -1.45 45.94 -11.73
C LEU A 832 -1.14 46.80 -12.95
N ASP A 833 0.05 46.63 -13.52
CA ASP A 833 0.52 47.32 -14.72
C ASP A 833 1.04 46.27 -15.70
N GLY A 834 0.35 46.09 -16.83
CA GLY A 834 0.66 45.07 -17.83
C GLY A 834 1.96 45.40 -18.56
N GLY A 835 2.02 46.57 -19.18
CA GLY A 835 3.21 47.06 -19.85
C GLY A 835 3.10 47.01 -21.36
N ASP A 836 4.06 46.39 -22.05
CA ASP A 836 4.08 46.25 -23.51
C ASP A 836 3.62 44.85 -23.91
N GLY A 837 2.42 44.68 -24.46
CA GLY A 837 1.91 43.42 -25.00
C GLY A 837 0.40 43.30 -24.84
N ASP A 838 -0.18 42.16 -25.26
CA ASP A 838 -1.61 41.91 -25.08
C ASP A 838 -1.84 41.25 -23.71
N ASP A 839 -2.14 42.05 -22.69
CA ASP A 839 -2.11 41.62 -21.29
C ASP A 839 -3.48 41.21 -20.71
N SER A 840 -3.44 40.39 -19.66
CA SER A 840 -4.61 39.95 -18.91
C SER A 840 -4.48 40.26 -17.41
N LEU A 841 -5.10 41.35 -16.97
CA LEU A 841 -5.09 41.83 -15.59
C LEU A 841 -6.42 41.50 -14.89
N THR A 842 -6.37 40.70 -13.82
CA THR A 842 -7.57 40.20 -13.14
C THR A 842 -7.55 40.39 -11.63
N ALA A 843 -8.57 41.08 -11.12
CA ALA A 843 -8.87 41.25 -9.70
C ALA A 843 -10.25 40.66 -9.30
N SER A 844 -10.83 39.76 -10.10
CA SER A 844 -12.24 39.32 -10.02
C SER A 844 -12.69 38.66 -8.70
N SER A 845 -11.76 38.25 -7.83
CA SER A 845 -12.08 37.77 -6.46
C SER A 845 -11.36 38.56 -5.37
N ASN A 846 -10.93 39.78 -5.70
CA ASN A 846 -10.41 40.76 -4.76
C ASN A 846 -11.50 41.77 -4.36
N SER A 847 -11.52 42.16 -3.09
CA SER A 847 -12.48 43.14 -2.54
C SER A 847 -11.92 44.54 -2.30
N GLY A 848 -10.65 44.77 -2.61
CA GLY A 848 -9.99 46.06 -2.53
C GLY A 848 -10.26 46.94 -3.75
N ASN A 849 -9.90 48.21 -3.63
CA ASN A 849 -9.98 49.20 -4.70
C ASN A 849 -8.68 49.14 -5.51
N ASN A 850 -8.74 48.57 -6.71
CA ASN A 850 -7.54 48.28 -7.50
C ASN A 850 -7.31 49.34 -8.58
N THR A 851 -6.06 49.50 -8.99
CA THR A 851 -5.68 50.26 -10.19
C THR A 851 -5.09 49.28 -11.19
N LEU A 852 -5.73 49.13 -12.35
CA LEU A 852 -5.29 48.27 -13.44
C LEU A 852 -4.89 49.16 -14.62
N ILE A 853 -3.69 48.98 -15.13
CA ILE A 853 -3.11 49.69 -16.27
C ILE A 853 -2.74 48.62 -17.30
N GLY A 854 -3.38 48.61 -18.48
CA GLY A 854 -3.06 47.66 -19.54
C GLY A 854 -1.70 47.99 -20.15
N GLY A 855 -1.61 49.14 -20.81
CA GLY A 855 -0.35 49.64 -21.35
C GLY A 855 -0.39 49.74 -22.87
N ASN A 856 0.49 49.05 -23.59
CA ASN A 856 0.51 49.00 -25.04
C ASN A 856 0.11 47.61 -25.54
N GLY A 857 -1.06 47.45 -26.14
CA GLY A 857 -1.52 46.20 -26.74
C GLY A 857 -3.03 46.06 -26.58
N ASP A 858 -3.62 44.96 -27.06
CA ASP A 858 -5.06 44.71 -26.93
C ASP A 858 -5.36 44.01 -25.58
N ASP A 859 -5.54 44.80 -24.52
CA ASP A 859 -5.55 44.29 -23.15
C ASP A 859 -6.93 43.80 -22.66
N THR A 860 -6.93 43.02 -21.58
CA THR A 860 -8.14 42.61 -20.85
C THR A 860 -8.01 42.88 -19.35
N LEU A 861 -8.82 43.79 -18.82
CA LEU A 861 -8.78 44.24 -17.43
C LEU A 861 -10.08 43.92 -16.69
N ARG A 862 -9.99 43.31 -15.50
CA ARG A 862 -11.13 42.98 -14.62
C ARG A 862 -10.95 43.57 -13.22
N GLY A 863 -11.78 44.55 -12.86
CA GLY A 863 -11.64 45.38 -11.67
C GLY A 863 -11.98 44.75 -10.31
N GLY A 864 -12.71 43.63 -10.28
CA GLY A 864 -13.08 42.95 -9.03
C GLY A 864 -14.35 43.49 -8.40
N SER A 865 -14.44 43.44 -7.06
CA SER A 865 -15.65 43.86 -6.33
C SER A 865 -15.54 45.20 -5.61
N GLY A 866 -14.36 45.82 -5.60
CA GLY A 866 -14.10 47.15 -5.02
C GLY A 866 -14.21 48.27 -6.06
N ASP A 867 -14.07 49.52 -5.61
CA ASP A 867 -14.15 50.70 -6.47
C ASP A 867 -12.83 50.85 -7.26
N SER A 868 -12.75 50.31 -8.47
CA SER A 868 -11.50 50.17 -9.21
C SER A 868 -11.29 51.23 -10.29
N ILE A 869 -10.02 51.49 -10.62
CA ILE A 869 -9.59 52.37 -11.70
C ILE A 869 -9.02 51.49 -12.81
N LEU A 870 -9.59 51.58 -14.01
CA LEU A 870 -9.15 50.81 -15.18
C LEU A 870 -8.64 51.78 -16.25
N ILE A 871 -7.39 51.62 -16.64
CA ILE A 871 -6.72 52.36 -17.72
C ILE A 871 -6.33 51.33 -18.78
N GLY A 872 -7.02 51.33 -19.93
CA GLY A 872 -6.71 50.41 -21.03
C GLY A 872 -5.31 50.71 -21.58
N GLY A 873 -5.15 51.87 -22.20
CA GLY A 873 -3.87 52.31 -22.74
C GLY A 873 -3.95 52.39 -24.25
N SER A 874 -2.87 52.08 -24.96
CA SER A 874 -2.88 52.05 -26.42
C SER A 874 -3.30 50.65 -26.90
N GLY A 875 -4.31 50.54 -27.76
CA GLY A 875 -4.82 49.27 -28.28
C GLY A 875 -6.34 49.17 -28.18
N ASN A 876 -6.90 47.99 -28.43
CA ASN A 876 -8.36 47.78 -28.37
C ASN A 876 -8.73 46.93 -27.16
N ASP A 877 -8.95 47.62 -26.03
CA ASP A 877 -9.00 46.94 -24.74
C ASP A 877 -10.37 46.39 -24.40
N ARG A 878 -10.40 45.43 -23.46
CA ARG A 878 -11.62 44.89 -22.86
C ARG A 878 -11.63 45.19 -21.38
N LEU A 879 -12.49 46.12 -20.99
CA LEU A 879 -12.57 46.61 -19.61
C LEU A 879 -13.85 46.06 -18.94
N PHE A 880 -13.69 45.46 -17.77
CA PHE A 880 -14.76 44.94 -16.92
C PHE A 880 -14.63 45.56 -15.53
N GLY A 881 -15.57 46.42 -15.13
CA GLY A 881 -15.60 46.98 -13.77
C GLY A 881 -15.97 45.92 -12.72
N GLU A 882 -16.89 45.03 -13.11
CA GLU A 882 -17.50 43.98 -12.30
C GLU A 882 -18.38 44.52 -11.15
N GLY A 883 -17.93 44.49 -9.90
CA GLY A 883 -18.67 45.00 -8.75
C GLY A 883 -17.98 46.24 -8.17
N GLY A 884 -18.74 47.20 -7.65
CA GLY A 884 -18.17 48.43 -7.09
C GLY A 884 -18.67 49.67 -7.81
N ILE A 885 -18.00 50.80 -7.60
CA ILE A 885 -18.14 52.04 -8.37
C ILE A 885 -16.84 52.31 -9.11
N ASP A 886 -16.79 51.87 -10.35
CA ASP A 886 -15.56 51.89 -11.14
C ASP A 886 -15.36 53.19 -11.94
N THR A 887 -14.09 53.47 -12.22
CA THR A 887 -13.64 54.58 -13.07
C THR A 887 -12.85 54.04 -14.25
N PHE A 888 -13.38 54.25 -15.46
CA PHE A 888 -12.73 53.90 -16.72
C PHE A 888 -12.02 55.14 -17.28
N VAL A 889 -10.69 55.09 -17.41
CA VAL A 889 -9.84 56.24 -17.74
C VAL A 889 -9.43 56.21 -19.21
N PHE A 890 -9.61 57.34 -19.89
CA PHE A 890 -9.11 57.59 -21.24
C PHE A 890 -8.22 58.83 -21.22
N ASN A 891 -6.93 58.67 -21.52
CA ASN A 891 -5.99 59.80 -21.52
C ASN A 891 -5.98 60.52 -22.87
N SER A 892 -6.43 59.87 -23.95
CA SER A 892 -6.58 60.46 -25.28
C SER A 892 -7.76 59.83 -26.04
N PHE A 893 -8.16 60.44 -27.16
CA PHE A 893 -9.21 59.88 -28.04
C PHE A 893 -8.65 58.92 -29.10
N ASP A 894 -7.33 58.80 -29.22
CA ASP A 894 -6.60 58.03 -30.22
C ASP A 894 -5.77 56.87 -29.63
N GLU A 895 -6.12 56.44 -28.43
CA GLU A 895 -5.59 55.28 -27.72
C GLU A 895 -6.01 53.96 -28.38
N GLY A 896 -7.21 53.92 -28.96
CA GLY A 896 -7.72 52.80 -29.75
C GLY A 896 -9.22 52.67 -29.52
N LEU A 897 -9.81 51.48 -29.81
CA LEU A 897 -11.25 51.25 -29.63
C LEU A 897 -11.52 50.27 -28.49
N ASP A 898 -11.78 50.82 -27.31
CA ASP A 898 -11.99 50.01 -26.12
C ASP A 898 -13.43 49.53 -25.98
N ARG A 899 -13.61 48.43 -25.28
CA ARG A 899 -14.90 47.79 -25.02
C ARG A 899 -15.13 47.72 -23.51
N ILE A 900 -16.01 48.57 -23.00
CA ILE A 900 -16.48 48.50 -21.61
C ILE A 900 -17.69 47.57 -21.56
N ARG A 901 -17.54 46.41 -20.92
CA ARG A 901 -18.48 45.29 -21.07
C ARG A 901 -19.68 45.36 -20.14
N ASP A 902 -19.54 45.94 -18.95
CA ASP A 902 -20.51 45.85 -17.85
C ASP A 902 -20.89 47.20 -17.23
N PHE A 903 -20.65 48.31 -17.93
CA PHE A 903 -20.85 49.66 -17.39
C PHE A 903 -22.23 49.91 -16.74
N VAL A 904 -22.24 50.31 -15.47
CA VAL A 904 -23.42 50.66 -14.67
C VAL A 904 -23.64 52.18 -14.63
N ALA A 905 -24.51 52.65 -15.53
CA ALA A 905 -24.77 54.08 -15.76
C ALA A 905 -25.31 54.91 -14.57
N ILE A 906 -25.69 54.28 -13.44
CA ILE A 906 -26.21 55.02 -12.28
C ILE A 906 -25.12 55.62 -11.39
N ASN A 907 -23.91 55.08 -11.40
CA ASN A 907 -22.86 55.44 -10.45
C ASN A 907 -21.44 55.37 -11.01
N GLU A 908 -21.16 54.58 -12.04
CA GLU A 908 -19.82 54.49 -12.63
C GLU A 908 -19.43 55.74 -13.45
N LEU A 909 -18.11 55.93 -13.57
CA LEU A 909 -17.49 57.10 -14.16
C LEU A 909 -16.60 56.76 -15.36
N ILE A 910 -16.66 57.62 -16.36
CA ILE A 910 -15.69 57.72 -17.45
C ILE A 910 -14.82 58.95 -17.16
N GLN A 911 -13.54 58.74 -16.89
CA GLN A 911 -12.57 59.80 -16.70
C GLN A 911 -11.88 60.13 -18.02
N VAL A 912 -11.81 61.41 -18.37
CA VAL A 912 -11.14 61.88 -19.59
C VAL A 912 -10.14 62.99 -19.29
N SER A 913 -8.98 62.94 -19.93
CA SER A 913 -7.96 64.00 -19.85
C SER A 913 -8.38 65.25 -20.63
N ALA A 914 -8.37 66.42 -19.99
CA ALA A 914 -8.62 67.66 -20.72
C ALA A 914 -7.60 67.88 -21.85
N ALA A 915 -6.34 67.49 -21.64
CA ALA A 915 -5.25 67.70 -22.59
C ALA A 915 -5.34 66.77 -23.81
N GLY A 916 -5.54 65.46 -23.59
CA GLY A 916 -5.64 64.49 -24.69
C GLY A 916 -6.87 64.71 -25.56
N PHE A 917 -7.96 65.19 -24.97
CA PHE A 917 -9.17 65.57 -25.69
C PHE A 917 -9.14 67.04 -26.20
N GLY A 918 -7.96 67.55 -26.53
CA GLY A 918 -7.78 68.81 -27.28
C GLY A 918 -7.83 70.11 -26.47
N GLY A 919 -7.82 70.05 -25.12
CA GLY A 919 -7.68 71.19 -24.21
C GLY A 919 -8.93 72.06 -24.02
N GLY A 920 -10.03 71.78 -24.72
CA GLY A 920 -11.27 72.55 -24.65
C GLY A 920 -12.22 72.15 -23.51
N LEU A 921 -11.89 71.08 -22.77
CA LEU A 921 -12.65 70.62 -21.62
C LEU A 921 -12.23 71.40 -20.36
N SER A 922 -13.13 71.50 -19.39
CA SER A 922 -12.84 72.13 -18.09
C SER A 922 -12.88 71.05 -17.02
N ALA A 923 -11.89 71.01 -16.13
CA ALA A 923 -11.81 70.04 -15.06
C ALA A 923 -13.10 70.00 -14.20
N GLY A 924 -13.49 68.80 -13.76
CA GLY A 924 -14.73 68.51 -13.05
C GLY A 924 -15.78 67.82 -13.93
N VAL A 925 -17.06 67.94 -13.56
CA VAL A 925 -18.17 67.29 -14.28
C VAL A 925 -18.31 67.90 -15.68
N LEU A 926 -18.46 67.04 -16.69
CA LEU A 926 -18.64 67.45 -18.08
C LEU A 926 -19.88 68.36 -18.22
N LYS A 927 -19.76 69.47 -18.96
CA LYS A 927 -20.88 70.40 -19.17
C LYS A 927 -21.94 69.73 -20.04
N THR A 928 -23.23 70.00 -19.78
CA THR A 928 -24.34 69.47 -20.59
C THR A 928 -24.23 69.84 -22.08
N SER A 929 -23.57 70.95 -22.44
CA SER A 929 -23.32 71.32 -23.84
C SER A 929 -22.26 70.46 -24.55
N GLN A 930 -21.46 69.72 -23.80
CA GLN A 930 -20.34 68.88 -24.24
C GLN A 930 -20.70 67.39 -24.27
N PHE A 931 -21.98 67.03 -24.07
CA PHE A 931 -22.48 65.65 -24.17
C PHE A 931 -23.81 65.61 -24.92
N THR A 932 -24.02 64.59 -25.76
CA THR A 932 -25.30 64.36 -26.42
C THR A 932 -25.54 62.87 -26.72
N LEU A 933 -26.81 62.48 -26.87
CA LEU A 933 -27.20 61.15 -27.34
C LEU A 933 -27.47 61.20 -28.85
N GLY A 934 -26.94 60.25 -29.62
CA GLY A 934 -27.21 60.15 -31.06
C GLY A 934 -26.11 59.47 -31.87
N GLU A 935 -26.27 59.52 -33.20
CA GLU A 935 -25.36 58.89 -34.18
C GLU A 935 -24.21 59.81 -34.61
N SER A 936 -24.40 61.13 -34.51
CA SER A 936 -23.48 62.13 -35.08
C SER A 936 -23.54 63.47 -34.37
N ALA A 937 -22.44 64.23 -34.43
CA ALA A 937 -22.41 65.63 -33.99
C ALA A 937 -23.45 66.48 -34.73
N THR A 938 -24.24 67.28 -33.99
CA THR A 938 -25.32 68.12 -34.57
C THR A 938 -25.04 69.63 -34.48
N THR A 939 -23.94 70.05 -33.85
CA THR A 939 -23.60 71.47 -33.68
C THR A 939 -22.09 71.72 -33.69
N SER A 940 -21.69 72.99 -33.78
CA SER A 940 -20.30 73.41 -33.93
C SER A 940 -19.47 73.51 -32.62
N THR A 941 -19.61 72.59 -31.66
CA THR A 941 -18.81 72.62 -30.42
C THR A 941 -18.35 71.22 -30.04
N GLN A 942 -17.11 71.10 -29.58
CA GLN A 942 -16.53 69.87 -29.05
C GLN A 942 -17.46 69.17 -28.05
N ARG A 943 -17.66 67.86 -28.22
CA ARG A 943 -18.54 67.06 -27.37
C ARG A 943 -18.28 65.56 -27.47
N PHE A 944 -18.76 64.86 -26.46
CA PHE A 944 -18.94 63.41 -26.46
C PHE A 944 -20.34 63.04 -26.98
N ILE A 945 -20.44 61.97 -27.76
CA ILE A 945 -21.67 61.49 -28.38
C ILE A 945 -21.83 60.00 -28.07
N TYR A 946 -22.92 59.61 -27.41
CA TYR A 946 -23.22 58.19 -27.17
C TYR A 946 -24.40 57.72 -28.00
N ASN A 947 -24.17 56.65 -28.78
CA ASN A 947 -25.21 55.97 -29.52
C ASN A 947 -25.77 54.79 -28.70
N SER A 948 -26.91 54.99 -28.04
CA SER A 948 -27.55 53.93 -27.25
C SER A 948 -28.00 52.71 -28.06
N THR A 949 -28.12 52.79 -29.39
CA THR A 949 -28.53 51.65 -30.23
C THR A 949 -27.36 50.70 -30.49
N THR A 950 -26.16 51.25 -30.70
CA THR A 950 -24.96 50.47 -31.05
C THR A 950 -23.98 50.34 -29.89
N GLY A 951 -24.10 51.17 -28.86
CA GLY A 951 -23.15 51.25 -27.76
C GLY A 951 -21.95 52.15 -28.02
N ALA A 952 -21.81 52.70 -29.22
CA ALA A 952 -20.62 53.47 -29.61
C ALA A 952 -20.54 54.84 -28.90
N LEU A 953 -19.36 55.16 -28.36
CA LEU A 953 -19.02 56.44 -27.76
C LEU A 953 -17.98 57.15 -28.63
N PHE A 954 -18.35 58.35 -29.10
CA PHE A 954 -17.55 59.15 -30.01
C PHE A 954 -17.10 60.47 -29.39
N PHE A 955 -15.94 60.97 -29.82
CA PHE A 955 -15.47 62.32 -29.55
C PHE A 955 -15.47 63.18 -30.83
N ASP A 956 -16.04 64.38 -30.74
CA ASP A 956 -16.05 65.40 -31.79
C ASP A 956 -14.96 66.46 -31.48
N GLN A 957 -13.83 66.37 -32.18
CA GLN A 957 -12.64 67.19 -31.92
C GLN A 957 -12.75 68.64 -32.43
N ASP A 958 -13.47 68.89 -33.53
CA ASP A 958 -13.43 70.18 -34.24
C ASP A 958 -14.69 71.02 -34.05
N GLY A 959 -15.80 70.39 -33.65
CA GLY A 959 -17.10 71.04 -33.55
C GLY A 959 -17.40 71.88 -34.79
N ASN A 960 -17.43 71.34 -36.01
CA ASN A 960 -17.88 72.10 -37.17
C ASN A 960 -18.82 71.32 -38.11
N ALA A 961 -19.86 71.99 -38.60
CA ALA A 961 -21.02 71.35 -39.25
C ALA A 961 -20.79 70.92 -40.73
N GLY A 962 -19.54 70.73 -41.18
CA GLY A 962 -19.25 70.51 -42.60
C GLY A 962 -17.97 69.71 -42.87
N ALA A 963 -18.14 68.40 -43.06
CA ALA A 963 -17.16 67.35 -43.39
C ALA A 963 -16.40 66.75 -42.16
N PHE A 964 -16.81 65.51 -41.82
CA PHE A 964 -16.65 64.81 -40.55
C PHE A 964 -15.31 64.10 -40.35
N THR A 965 -14.86 64.02 -39.09
CA THR A 965 -14.21 62.81 -38.53
C THR A 965 -14.42 62.80 -37.01
N GLN A 966 -15.60 62.36 -36.55
CA GLN A 966 -15.76 61.94 -35.15
C GLN A 966 -14.96 60.64 -34.96
N VAL A 967 -14.25 60.51 -33.85
CA VAL A 967 -13.46 59.30 -33.54
C VAL A 967 -14.25 58.48 -32.52
N GLN A 968 -14.52 57.22 -32.86
CA GLN A 968 -15.03 56.27 -31.87
C GLN A 968 -13.82 55.81 -31.05
N PHE A 969 -13.87 56.04 -29.74
CA PHE A 969 -12.78 55.64 -28.84
C PHE A 969 -13.23 54.59 -27.83
N ALA A 970 -14.55 54.39 -27.65
CA ALA A 970 -15.06 53.32 -26.82
C ALA A 970 -16.40 52.75 -27.33
N GLU A 971 -16.72 51.53 -26.92
CA GLU A 971 -17.98 50.83 -27.12
C GLU A 971 -18.48 50.31 -25.76
N LEU A 972 -19.68 50.73 -25.36
CA LEU A 972 -20.36 50.28 -24.14
C LEU A 972 -21.54 49.36 -24.49
N SER A 973 -22.10 48.68 -23.49
CA SER A 973 -23.36 47.94 -23.66
C SER A 973 -24.49 48.79 -24.26
N THR A 974 -25.32 48.21 -25.13
CA THR A 974 -26.44 48.92 -25.78
C THR A 974 -27.55 49.25 -24.79
N GLY A 975 -28.24 50.37 -24.99
CA GLY A 975 -29.43 50.75 -24.20
C GLY A 975 -29.15 51.47 -22.88
N LEU A 976 -27.89 51.84 -22.59
CA LEU A 976 -27.55 52.59 -21.38
C LEU A 976 -28.12 54.02 -21.41
N SER A 977 -28.47 54.54 -20.24
CA SER A 977 -28.99 55.90 -20.06
C SER A 977 -27.90 56.86 -19.60
N LEU A 978 -26.85 57.03 -20.41
CA LEU A 978 -25.72 57.91 -20.07
C LEU A 978 -26.11 59.40 -20.02
N THR A 979 -25.46 60.14 -19.11
CA THR A 979 -25.58 61.59 -18.98
C THR A 979 -24.21 62.23 -18.84
N ASN A 980 -24.15 63.57 -18.90
CA ASN A 980 -22.90 64.31 -18.63
C ASN A 980 -22.34 64.08 -17.22
N ASN A 981 -23.12 63.56 -16.27
CA ASN A 981 -22.66 63.25 -14.91
C ASN A 981 -21.86 61.95 -14.82
N ASN A 982 -21.92 61.08 -15.85
CA ASN A 982 -21.08 59.89 -15.94
C ASN A 982 -19.66 60.21 -16.41
N PHE A 983 -19.34 61.49 -16.65
CA PHE A 983 -18.03 61.93 -17.14
C PHE A 983 -17.37 62.87 -16.12
N VAL A 984 -16.13 62.56 -15.78
CA VAL A 984 -15.23 63.45 -15.04
C VAL A 984 -14.05 63.86 -15.92
N VAL A 985 -13.79 65.15 -16.00
CA VAL A 985 -12.65 65.71 -16.73
C VAL A 985 -11.55 66.01 -15.72
N VAL A 986 -10.34 65.51 -15.97
CA VAL A 986 -9.14 65.78 -15.17
C VAL A 986 -8.16 66.72 -15.87
#